data_AF-A0A4S3JRL4-F1
#
_entry.id   AF-A0A4S3JRL4-F1
#
_cell.length_a   1.000
_cell.length_b   1.000
_cell.length_c   1.000
_cell.angle_alpha   90.00
_cell.angle_beta   90.00
_cell.angle_gamma   90.00
#
_symmetry.space_group_name_H-M   'P 1'
#
loop_
_entity.id
_entity.type
_entity.pdbx_description
1 polymer ?
#
loop_
_entity_poly.entity_id
_entity_poly.type
_entity_poly.pdbx_seq_one_letter_code
_entity_poly.pdbx_strand_id
1 'polypeptide(L)'
;MTQNPKDKSAIPVVDEKGETQLKSPQRDTTRKGYRVSKWPSLNPLRLQKVPPVPEARMESREYGANILSRLLFRWMAPFMKAGYLRDLEIQDIWKVNPNRSVDILSSQLGANLERRLKHGDKRPLLWAIYETFKRDFWLGAIGQTLGTVIIVLSPLVVRHLISFAMEAYASRHGGQPAPNVGPGVGYALAIFFMQLIRALCMSQSFYKGALLGGQVKAALISHIFSKTMKLSERARADGRFSGGQKEEPKQGKKRGQRSKVEDEAAGWNNGRITMLMGVDADRIDRACGTIHMLWATPIALVIGLVVLIMTIGYSALSGYAFMLIAVAVLAYVVRCLINLRIAVNKITDRRVSLTQEIVHNVRFVKIFGWENFFIERLQKIRQTEMHSLHKLLAVRHVVIASFICMSTLAAMLSFTTYAFSGHGVSPDSIFASLTAFNALRAPLSMMNLAINTTTDAWTALNRLQDFFKAEEKEDYVEWDMDMQNAVQMNHASFTWEQIPSSSSGQQGSSQKSGRTSGKGWSAHNAEKDEEQPPFQITDIDLEIGRDELIAVIGTVGSGKSSLLEALAGEMRLTSGRVHMGMTRAFCPQYAWIQNTSVRDNILFGHGFDEKRYNQVIDACALQSDLAIFPDGDQTEIGERGITISGGQKQRLNIARAIYSNSGIVLMDDPLSAVDAHVGRQIMDKAICGLLKGRCRVLATHQLHVLGRCDRIIVMDHGRIHAVDTFEKLMRTSAVFQALMSNISQQETSDTETPNQRDDIQLKEENMSNRPTGAALMQSEERAINPIGWDVWKAYILATGSFLNPILYLFLTLLVNGTLLMNGLWLSFWTSDKYPSLGTGGYLGIYAVLCCFQFAVVYLYSFQITYSSSNAGKTMLHQALHRVLRAPMSFFDTTPLGRITNRFSKDVQVLDSDLGDALRMFTMMSSMAISILALVVAYFYYASTLSYSSCHSLSCSRY
;
A
#
# COMPACT_ATOMS: atom_id res chain seq x y z
N MET A 1 -45.97 34.65 29.04
CA MET A 1 -46.84 34.13 27.97
C MET A 1 -46.08 33.06 27.19
N THR A 2 -46.66 31.87 27.16
CA THR A 2 -46.35 30.65 26.37
C THR A 2 -44.98 29.97 26.53
N GLN A 3 -44.93 29.10 27.55
CA GLN A 3 -44.07 27.93 27.70
C GLN A 3 -44.38 26.85 26.63
N ASN A 4 -43.39 26.02 26.28
CA ASN A 4 -43.64 24.61 25.95
C ASN A 4 -42.38 23.75 26.26
N PRO A 5 -42.47 22.66 27.06
CA PRO A 5 -41.34 21.86 27.53
C PRO A 5 -41.24 20.50 26.81
N LYS A 6 -40.02 19.96 26.63
CA LYS A 6 -39.79 18.50 26.46
C LYS A 6 -38.39 18.11 26.98
N ASP A 7 -38.23 18.15 28.29
CA ASP A 7 -37.38 17.19 28.98
C ASP A 7 -38.18 15.90 29.16
N LYS A 8 -37.68 14.79 28.61
CA LYS A 8 -38.13 13.45 29.00
C LYS A 8 -36.89 12.71 29.51
N SER A 9 -36.80 12.64 30.83
CA SER A 9 -35.99 11.67 31.55
C SER A 9 -36.35 10.25 31.10
N ALA A 10 -35.33 9.45 30.78
CA ALA A 10 -35.49 8.03 30.48
C ALA A 10 -35.64 7.26 31.80
N ILE A 11 -36.73 6.50 31.92
CA ILE A 11 -36.99 5.55 32.99
C ILE A 11 -36.35 4.21 32.58
N PRO A 12 -35.60 3.51 33.45
CA PRO A 12 -35.13 2.17 33.14
C PRO A 12 -36.26 1.14 33.33
N VAL A 13 -36.51 0.33 32.31
CA VAL A 13 -37.32 -0.89 32.42
C VAL A 13 -36.34 -2.06 32.46
N VAL A 14 -36.37 -2.81 33.56
CA VAL A 14 -35.60 -4.03 33.80
C VAL A 14 -36.34 -5.19 33.15
N ASP A 15 -35.64 -5.99 32.33
CA ASP A 15 -36.16 -7.26 31.81
C ASP A 15 -35.71 -8.42 32.71
N GLU A 16 -36.50 -9.49 32.81
CA GLU A 16 -36.47 -10.56 33.82
C GLU A 16 -35.21 -11.45 33.85
N LYS A 17 -34.12 -11.07 33.18
CA LYS A 17 -32.87 -11.85 33.12
C LYS A 17 -31.57 -11.12 33.43
N GLY A 18 -31.61 -9.84 33.84
CA GLY A 18 -30.45 -9.20 34.48
C GLY A 18 -29.17 -9.09 33.63
N GLU A 19 -29.25 -9.08 32.30
CA GLU A 19 -28.09 -8.83 31.42
C GLU A 19 -28.18 -7.44 30.77
N THR A 20 -27.20 -6.58 31.06
CA THR A 20 -27.02 -5.26 30.43
C THR A 20 -26.39 -5.41 29.04
N GLN A 21 -27.20 -5.61 28.01
CA GLN A 21 -26.74 -5.41 26.63
C GLN A 21 -26.75 -3.92 26.28
N LEU A 22 -25.57 -3.36 26.01
CA LEU A 22 -25.40 -2.05 25.39
C LEU A 22 -26.05 -2.05 24.00
N LYS A 23 -27.32 -1.63 23.91
CA LYS A 23 -27.93 -1.24 22.64
C LYS A 23 -27.14 -0.04 22.11
N SER A 24 -26.42 -0.24 21.00
CA SER A 24 -25.94 0.86 20.16
C SER A 24 -27.09 1.86 19.93
N PRO A 25 -26.85 3.17 20.01
CA PRO A 25 -27.93 4.14 19.83
C PRO A 25 -28.57 3.89 18.47
N GLN A 26 -29.87 3.58 18.46
CA GLN A 26 -30.68 3.65 17.24
C GLN A 26 -30.54 5.08 16.74
N ARG A 27 -29.62 5.29 15.80
CA ARG A 27 -29.52 6.53 15.05
C ARG A 27 -30.83 6.66 14.32
N ASP A 28 -31.63 7.61 14.76
CA ASP A 28 -32.88 8.01 14.13
C ASP A 28 -32.59 8.31 12.66
N THR A 29 -32.90 7.36 11.77
CA THR A 29 -32.68 7.47 10.32
C THR A 29 -33.73 8.38 9.67
N THR A 30 -34.08 9.48 10.32
CA THR A 30 -34.81 10.56 9.68
C THR A 30 -33.82 11.32 8.80
N ARG A 31 -33.80 10.95 7.51
CA ARG A 31 -33.15 11.70 6.42
C ARG A 31 -33.39 13.19 6.61
N LYS A 32 -32.38 13.95 7.04
CA LYS A 32 -32.38 15.41 6.89
C LYS A 32 -32.28 15.72 5.38
N GLY A 33 -33.43 16.02 4.79
CA GLY A 33 -33.58 16.95 3.67
C GLY A 33 -32.78 16.66 2.40
N TYR A 34 -33.05 15.53 1.73
CA TYR A 34 -32.97 15.58 0.26
C TYR A 34 -34.16 16.40 -0.23
N ARG A 35 -33.91 17.46 -1.02
CA ARG A 35 -34.95 17.99 -1.92
C ARG A 35 -35.39 16.84 -2.81
N VAL A 36 -36.49 16.19 -2.44
CA VAL A 36 -37.19 15.24 -3.31
C VAL A 36 -37.52 16.04 -4.56
N SER A 37 -36.87 15.69 -5.67
CA SER A 37 -37.26 16.20 -6.99
C SER A 37 -38.78 16.06 -7.09
N LYS A 38 -39.48 17.14 -7.47
CA LYS A 38 -40.95 17.14 -7.67
C LYS A 38 -41.43 16.17 -8.78
N TRP A 39 -40.51 15.46 -9.42
CA TRP A 39 -40.79 14.49 -10.48
C TRP A 39 -40.79 13.07 -9.90
N PRO A 40 -41.83 12.26 -10.14
CA PRO A 40 -41.81 10.86 -9.75
C PRO A 40 -40.60 10.19 -10.40
N SER A 41 -39.72 9.65 -9.57
CA SER A 41 -38.57 8.91 -10.05
C SER A 41 -39.09 7.69 -10.82
N LEU A 42 -39.00 7.71 -12.15
CA LEU A 42 -39.28 6.58 -13.05
C LEU A 42 -38.34 5.38 -12.82
N ASN A 43 -37.48 5.42 -11.80
CA ASN A 43 -36.53 4.36 -11.51
C ASN A 43 -37.20 3.22 -10.71
N PRO A 44 -37.40 2.03 -11.31
CA PRO A 44 -38.04 0.89 -10.66
C PRO A 44 -37.26 0.37 -9.45
N LEU A 45 -35.96 0.65 -9.35
CA LEU A 45 -35.14 0.25 -8.19
C LEU A 45 -35.48 1.04 -6.94
N ARG A 46 -35.83 2.34 -7.07
CA ARG A 46 -36.19 3.20 -5.91
C ARG A 46 -37.60 2.92 -5.37
N LEU A 47 -38.42 2.19 -6.12
CA LEU A 47 -39.75 1.73 -5.69
C LEU A 47 -39.68 0.47 -4.81
N GLN A 48 -38.50 -0.14 -4.66
CA GLN A 48 -38.31 -1.36 -3.88
C GLN A 48 -38.03 -1.05 -2.39
N LYS A 49 -38.47 -1.95 -1.50
CA LYS A 49 -38.22 -1.84 -0.05
C LYS A 49 -36.71 -1.85 0.23
N VAL A 50 -36.26 -0.92 1.06
CA VAL A 50 -34.86 -0.83 1.51
C VAL A 50 -34.52 -2.10 2.31
N PRO A 51 -33.47 -2.86 1.94
CA PRO A 51 -33.09 -4.05 2.69
C PRO A 51 -32.54 -3.68 4.07
N PRO A 52 -32.83 -4.44 5.14
CA PRO A 52 -32.26 -4.17 6.46
C PRO A 52 -30.73 -4.37 6.47
N VAL A 53 -30.06 -3.81 7.48
CA VAL A 53 -28.66 -4.11 7.77
C VAL A 53 -28.59 -5.52 8.37
N PRO A 54 -27.74 -6.43 7.85
CA PRO A 54 -27.52 -7.73 8.46
C PRO A 54 -26.96 -7.58 9.88
N GLU A 55 -27.38 -8.44 10.82
CA GLU A 55 -26.82 -8.43 12.19
C GLU A 55 -25.35 -8.87 12.20
N ALA A 56 -24.97 -9.78 11.31
CA ALA A 56 -23.62 -10.30 11.18
C ALA A 56 -23.20 -10.44 9.71
N ARG A 57 -21.88 -10.41 9.47
CA ARG A 57 -21.31 -10.65 8.14
C ARG A 57 -21.60 -12.09 7.69
N MET A 58 -22.36 -12.21 6.60
CA MET A 58 -22.66 -13.49 5.96
C MET A 58 -21.49 -14.00 5.12
N GLU A 59 -21.49 -15.29 4.79
CA GLU A 59 -20.58 -15.86 3.79
C GLU A 59 -20.81 -15.26 2.40
N SER A 60 -19.75 -15.24 1.58
CA SER A 60 -19.84 -14.78 0.21
C SER A 60 -20.84 -15.59 -0.59
N ARG A 61 -21.80 -14.90 -1.22
CA ARG A 61 -22.77 -15.50 -2.14
C ARG A 61 -22.13 -16.11 -3.38
N GLU A 62 -20.87 -15.82 -3.67
CA GLU A 62 -20.09 -16.50 -4.71
C GLU A 62 -19.93 -18.00 -4.40
N TYR A 63 -19.81 -18.36 -3.12
CA TYR A 63 -19.58 -19.74 -2.67
C TYR A 63 -20.75 -20.65 -3.04
N GLY A 64 -21.98 -20.24 -2.72
CA GLY A 64 -23.20 -20.97 -3.08
C GLY A 64 -23.73 -20.73 -4.49
N ALA A 65 -23.04 -19.94 -5.33
CA ALA A 65 -23.54 -19.58 -6.66
C ALA A 65 -23.33 -20.70 -7.69
N ASN A 66 -24.39 -20.98 -8.47
CA ASN A 66 -24.31 -21.85 -9.65
C ASN A 66 -23.34 -21.28 -10.71
N ILE A 67 -22.84 -22.14 -11.60
CA ILE A 67 -21.85 -21.80 -12.63
C ILE A 67 -22.30 -20.59 -13.46
N LEU A 68 -23.55 -20.54 -13.90
CA LEU A 68 -24.10 -19.42 -14.67
C LEU A 68 -24.09 -18.10 -13.88
N SER A 69 -24.39 -18.15 -12.58
CA SER A 69 -24.37 -16.97 -11.71
C SER A 69 -22.93 -16.45 -11.51
N ARG A 70 -21.94 -17.36 -11.41
CA ARG A 70 -20.51 -17.00 -11.36
C ARG A 70 -20.02 -16.42 -12.69
N LEU A 71 -20.44 -17.01 -13.80
CA LEU A 71 -20.05 -16.59 -15.15
C LEU A 71 -20.59 -15.19 -15.50
N LEU A 72 -21.80 -14.86 -15.06
CA LEU A 72 -22.46 -13.56 -15.30
C LEU A 72 -22.36 -12.57 -14.12
N PHE A 73 -21.61 -12.90 -13.06
CA PHE A 73 -21.49 -12.08 -11.84
C PHE A 73 -22.83 -11.73 -11.14
N ARG A 74 -23.88 -12.53 -11.35
CA ARG A 74 -25.22 -12.26 -10.81
C ARG A 74 -25.25 -12.32 -9.27
N TRP A 75 -24.36 -13.08 -8.65
CA TRP A 75 -24.24 -13.20 -7.20
C TRP A 75 -23.96 -11.85 -6.49
N MET A 76 -23.42 -10.85 -7.20
CA MET A 76 -23.16 -9.50 -6.68
C MET A 76 -24.39 -8.58 -6.69
N ALA A 77 -25.44 -8.92 -7.44
CA ALA A 77 -26.63 -8.07 -7.60
C ALA A 77 -27.31 -7.66 -6.27
N PRO A 78 -27.45 -8.53 -5.25
CA PRO A 78 -28.04 -8.15 -3.96
C PRO A 78 -27.22 -7.08 -3.23
N PHE A 79 -25.89 -7.15 -3.30
CA PHE A 79 -24.98 -6.19 -2.69
C PHE A 79 -25.06 -4.83 -3.39
N MET A 80 -25.02 -4.83 -4.73
CA MET A 80 -25.20 -3.61 -5.53
C MET A 80 -26.55 -2.94 -5.28
N LYS A 81 -27.63 -3.73 -5.14
CA LYS A 81 -28.97 -3.23 -4.82
C LYS A 81 -29.03 -2.62 -3.43
N ALA A 82 -28.42 -3.25 -2.43
CA ALA A 82 -28.35 -2.70 -1.07
C ALA A 82 -27.65 -1.34 -1.07
N GLY A 83 -26.46 -1.25 -1.68
CA GLY A 83 -25.67 -0.01 -1.78
C GLY A 83 -26.31 1.10 -2.63
N TYR A 84 -27.25 0.75 -3.51
CA TYR A 84 -28.05 1.74 -4.24
C TYR A 84 -29.19 2.34 -3.39
N LEU A 85 -29.76 1.54 -2.49
CA LEU A 85 -30.94 1.91 -1.69
C LEU A 85 -30.58 2.57 -0.35
N ARG A 86 -29.47 2.14 0.26
CA ARG A 86 -28.92 2.67 1.50
C ARG A 86 -27.40 2.59 1.49
N ASP A 87 -26.77 3.31 2.41
CA ASP A 87 -25.32 3.23 2.59
C ASP A 87 -24.93 1.84 3.11
N LEU A 88 -23.81 1.34 2.58
CA LEU A 88 -23.29 0.02 2.95
C LEU A 88 -22.57 0.10 4.29
N GLU A 89 -23.00 -0.75 5.22
CA GLU A 89 -22.35 -0.92 6.52
C GLU A 89 -21.36 -2.09 6.47
N ILE A 90 -20.55 -2.22 7.52
CA ILE A 90 -19.51 -3.25 7.57
C ILE A 90 -20.10 -4.66 7.57
N GLN A 91 -21.34 -4.81 8.04
CA GLN A 91 -22.10 -6.05 8.10
C GLN A 91 -22.60 -6.49 6.72
N ASP A 92 -22.72 -5.57 5.76
CA ASP A 92 -23.09 -5.89 4.37
C ASP A 92 -21.96 -6.53 3.57
N ILE A 93 -20.72 -6.32 4.01
CA ILE A 93 -19.54 -6.88 3.37
C ILE A 93 -19.43 -8.35 3.75
N TRP A 94 -19.52 -9.22 2.75
CA TRP A 94 -19.42 -10.66 2.95
C TRP A 94 -18.04 -11.08 3.44
N LYS A 95 -18.01 -12.17 4.21
CA LYS A 95 -16.77 -12.90 4.52
C LYS A 95 -16.19 -13.50 3.24
N VAL A 96 -14.87 -13.65 3.21
CA VAL A 96 -14.17 -14.33 2.11
C VAL A 96 -14.69 -15.77 2.01
N ASN A 97 -14.72 -16.30 0.79
CA ASN A 97 -15.07 -17.71 0.53
C ASN A 97 -14.25 -18.64 1.45
N PRO A 98 -14.89 -19.51 2.25
CA PRO A 98 -14.19 -20.39 3.20
C PRO A 98 -13.07 -21.22 2.57
N ASN A 99 -13.28 -21.73 1.34
CA ASN A 99 -12.27 -22.53 0.62
C ASN A 99 -11.05 -21.72 0.16
N ARG A 100 -11.08 -20.40 0.31
CA ARG A 100 -10.03 -19.46 -0.09
C ARG A 100 -9.62 -18.57 1.08
N SER A 101 -9.90 -18.98 2.32
CA SER A 101 -9.43 -18.27 3.50
C SER A 101 -7.90 -18.28 3.54
N VAL A 102 -7.32 -17.26 4.18
CA VAL A 102 -5.86 -17.13 4.29
C VAL A 102 -5.28 -18.30 5.06
N ASP A 103 -5.98 -18.85 6.05
CA ASP A 103 -5.49 -19.98 6.85
C ASP A 103 -5.27 -21.24 6.01
N ILE A 104 -6.19 -21.55 5.10
CA ILE A 104 -6.07 -22.70 4.19
C ILE A 104 -5.00 -22.44 3.12
N LEU A 105 -5.00 -21.26 2.50
CA LEU A 105 -4.05 -20.94 1.44
C LEU A 105 -2.62 -20.80 1.96
N SER A 106 -2.45 -20.21 3.15
CA SER A 106 -1.17 -20.05 3.83
C SER A 106 -0.63 -21.42 4.26
N SER A 107 -1.43 -22.28 4.87
CA SER A 107 -0.98 -23.64 5.24
C SER A 107 -0.54 -24.47 4.02
N GLN A 108 -1.30 -24.43 2.92
CA GLN A 108 -0.93 -25.10 1.67
C GLN A 108 0.35 -24.55 1.04
N LEU A 109 0.48 -23.22 0.95
CA LEU A 109 1.68 -22.58 0.42
C LEU A 109 2.91 -22.88 1.27
N GLY A 110 2.75 -22.86 2.60
CA GLY A 110 3.80 -23.16 3.57
C GLY A 110 4.34 -24.58 3.42
N ALA A 111 3.44 -25.58 3.37
CA ALA A 111 3.82 -26.97 3.18
C ALA A 111 4.55 -27.20 1.85
N ASN A 112 4.06 -26.58 0.77
CA ASN A 112 4.72 -26.66 -0.55
C ASN A 112 6.09 -25.98 -0.56
N LEU A 113 6.22 -24.83 0.09
CA LEU A 113 7.46 -24.06 0.19
C LEU A 113 8.51 -24.81 1.01
N GLU A 114 8.14 -25.32 2.18
CA GLU A 114 9.03 -26.07 3.07
C GLU A 114 9.56 -27.33 2.38
N ARG A 115 8.67 -28.09 1.71
CA ARG A 115 9.04 -29.26 0.91
C ARG A 115 10.10 -28.91 -0.13
N ARG A 116 9.93 -27.80 -0.86
CA ARG A 116 10.86 -27.38 -1.92
C ARG A 116 12.15 -26.78 -1.39
N LEU A 117 12.13 -26.11 -0.24
CA LEU A 117 13.32 -25.65 0.46
C LEU A 117 14.18 -26.85 0.90
N LYS A 118 13.56 -27.90 1.47
CA LYS A 118 14.23 -29.16 1.85
C LYS A 118 14.85 -29.90 0.66
N HIS A 119 14.19 -29.87 -0.50
CA HIS A 119 14.73 -30.46 -1.74
C HIS A 119 15.86 -29.65 -2.40
N GLY A 120 16.12 -28.41 -1.96
CA GLY A 120 17.17 -27.58 -2.55
C GLY A 120 16.85 -27.05 -3.95
N ASP A 121 15.56 -26.86 -4.28
CA ASP A 121 15.15 -26.34 -5.59
C ASP A 121 15.79 -24.97 -5.87
N LYS A 122 16.06 -24.67 -7.15
CA LYS A 122 16.58 -23.34 -7.55
C LYS A 122 15.58 -22.21 -7.30
N ARG A 123 14.27 -22.51 -7.40
CA ARG A 123 13.17 -21.52 -7.31
C ARG A 123 11.99 -22.07 -6.47
N PRO A 124 12.20 -22.39 -5.19
CA PRO A 124 11.18 -23.02 -4.35
C PRO A 124 9.90 -22.20 -4.24
N LEU A 125 10.01 -20.88 -4.10
CA LEU A 125 8.85 -20.00 -3.91
C LEU A 125 7.95 -19.93 -5.14
N LEU A 126 8.53 -19.74 -6.33
CA LEU A 126 7.76 -19.66 -7.59
C LEU A 126 6.91 -20.91 -7.80
N TRP A 127 7.53 -22.08 -7.61
CA TRP A 127 6.85 -23.35 -7.84
C TRP A 127 5.86 -23.69 -6.72
N ALA A 128 6.13 -23.32 -5.47
CA ALA A 128 5.16 -23.47 -4.38
C ALA A 128 3.90 -22.63 -4.65
N ILE A 129 4.04 -21.40 -5.14
CA ILE A 129 2.93 -20.56 -5.58
C ILE A 129 2.17 -21.24 -6.74
N TYR A 130 2.88 -21.68 -7.77
CA TYR A 130 2.25 -22.34 -8.92
C TYR A 130 1.44 -23.58 -8.51
N GLU A 131 1.99 -24.47 -7.69
CA GLU A 131 1.30 -25.69 -7.25
C GLU A 131 0.03 -25.39 -6.46
N THR A 132 0.09 -24.36 -5.61
CA THR A 132 -1.04 -23.92 -4.76
C THR A 132 -2.17 -23.33 -5.61
N PHE A 133 -1.84 -22.54 -6.64
CA PHE A 133 -2.84 -21.75 -7.39
C PHE A 133 -3.04 -22.13 -8.87
N LYS A 134 -2.47 -23.27 -9.33
CA LYS A 134 -2.48 -23.69 -10.75
C LYS A 134 -3.85 -23.68 -11.44
N ARG A 135 -4.93 -24.00 -10.71
CA ARG A 135 -6.28 -24.09 -11.29
C ARG A 135 -6.79 -22.73 -11.75
N ASP A 136 -6.73 -21.70 -10.89
CA ASP A 136 -7.18 -20.36 -11.24
C ASP A 136 -6.25 -19.71 -12.28
N PHE A 137 -4.95 -20.03 -12.24
CA PHE A 137 -3.98 -19.59 -13.26
C PHE A 137 -4.35 -20.09 -14.67
N TRP A 138 -4.61 -21.38 -14.85
CA TRP A 138 -4.93 -21.93 -16.18
C TRP A 138 -6.32 -21.51 -16.69
N LEU A 139 -7.30 -21.33 -15.80
CA LEU A 139 -8.61 -20.80 -16.19
C LEU A 139 -8.51 -19.35 -16.69
N GLY A 140 -7.71 -18.50 -16.03
CA GLY A 140 -7.40 -17.16 -16.50
C GLY A 140 -6.67 -17.17 -17.85
N ALA A 141 -5.65 -18.04 -17.98
CA ALA A 141 -4.87 -18.22 -19.20
C ALA A 141 -5.74 -18.52 -20.43
N ILE A 142 -6.62 -19.51 -20.32
CA ILE A 142 -7.49 -19.96 -21.41
C ILE A 142 -8.46 -18.85 -21.80
N GLY A 143 -9.11 -18.20 -20.82
CA GLY A 143 -10.02 -17.08 -21.07
C GLY A 143 -9.32 -15.90 -21.76
N GLN A 144 -8.10 -15.56 -21.34
CA GLN A 144 -7.34 -14.48 -21.94
C GLN A 144 -6.99 -14.78 -23.40
N THR A 145 -6.41 -15.96 -23.66
CA THR A 145 -6.01 -16.34 -25.00
C THR A 145 -7.20 -16.43 -25.93
N LEU A 146 -8.30 -17.07 -25.52
CA LEU A 146 -9.51 -17.18 -26.33
C LEU A 146 -10.12 -15.80 -26.64
N GLY A 147 -10.21 -14.92 -25.64
CA GLY A 147 -10.70 -13.55 -25.83
C GLY A 147 -9.85 -12.74 -26.81
N THR A 148 -8.52 -12.83 -26.70
CA THR A 148 -7.59 -12.14 -27.60
C THR A 148 -7.57 -12.74 -29.02
N VAL A 149 -7.82 -14.04 -29.18
CA VAL A 149 -7.95 -14.66 -30.50
C VAL A 149 -9.22 -14.20 -31.21
N ILE A 150 -10.35 -14.16 -30.50
CA ILE A 150 -11.65 -13.77 -31.08
C ILE A 150 -11.65 -12.31 -31.58
N ILE A 151 -11.04 -11.37 -30.84
CA ILE A 151 -10.94 -9.97 -31.29
C ILE A 151 -10.21 -9.87 -32.63
N VAL A 152 -9.13 -10.64 -32.83
CA VAL A 152 -8.32 -10.60 -34.05
C VAL A 152 -8.98 -11.33 -35.22
N LEU A 153 -9.79 -12.36 -34.96
CA LEU A 153 -10.54 -13.08 -36.01
C LEU A 153 -11.82 -12.35 -36.45
N SER A 154 -12.43 -11.53 -35.59
CA SER A 154 -13.68 -10.82 -35.89
C SER A 154 -13.70 -10.00 -37.19
N PRO A 155 -12.60 -9.35 -37.64
CA PRO A 155 -12.56 -8.62 -38.90
C PRO A 155 -12.81 -9.49 -40.14
N LEU A 156 -12.50 -10.79 -40.11
CA LEU A 156 -12.78 -11.70 -41.22
C LEU A 156 -14.29 -11.86 -41.44
N VAL A 157 -15.06 -12.00 -40.37
CA VAL A 157 -16.52 -12.12 -40.46
C VAL A 157 -17.14 -10.79 -40.89
N VAL A 158 -16.59 -9.67 -40.41
CA VAL A 158 -16.97 -8.33 -40.87
C VAL A 158 -16.74 -8.17 -42.37
N ARG A 159 -15.63 -8.67 -42.92
CA ARG A 159 -15.37 -8.65 -44.37
C ARG A 159 -16.50 -9.34 -45.15
N HIS A 160 -16.85 -10.57 -44.77
CA HIS A 160 -17.89 -11.33 -45.46
C HIS A 160 -19.27 -10.67 -45.34
N LEU A 161 -19.56 -10.04 -44.20
CA LEU A 161 -20.79 -9.26 -44.04
C LEU A 161 -20.81 -8.03 -44.96
N ILE A 162 -19.69 -7.32 -45.11
CA ILE A 162 -19.58 -6.19 -46.04
C ILE A 162 -19.71 -6.67 -47.50
N SER A 163 -19.06 -7.78 -47.87
CA SER A 163 -19.20 -8.40 -49.20
C SER A 163 -20.67 -8.70 -49.53
N PHE A 164 -21.37 -9.36 -48.61
CA PHE A 164 -22.79 -9.66 -48.75
C PHE A 164 -23.63 -8.38 -48.92
N ALA A 165 -23.35 -7.33 -48.13
CA ALA A 165 -24.06 -6.06 -48.23
C ALA A 165 -23.82 -5.37 -49.59
N MET A 166 -22.61 -5.44 -50.13
CA MET A 166 -22.28 -4.92 -51.47
C MET A 166 -22.98 -5.71 -52.58
N GLU A 167 -22.97 -7.04 -52.51
CA GLU A 167 -23.67 -7.93 -53.47
C GLU A 167 -25.19 -7.67 -53.46
N ALA A 168 -25.79 -7.51 -52.27
CA ALA A 168 -27.19 -7.16 -52.13
C ALA A 168 -27.51 -5.76 -52.69
N TYR A 169 -26.63 -4.78 -52.46
CA TYR A 169 -26.77 -3.43 -53.03
C TYR A 169 -26.67 -3.45 -54.56
N ALA A 170 -25.69 -4.15 -55.11
CA ALA A 170 -25.48 -4.30 -56.54
C ALA A 170 -26.65 -5.03 -57.22
N SER A 171 -27.18 -6.09 -56.60
CA SER A 171 -28.34 -6.84 -57.15
C SER A 171 -29.61 -5.98 -57.19
N ARG A 172 -29.85 -5.17 -56.15
CA ARG A 172 -31.01 -4.27 -56.07
C ARG A 172 -31.00 -3.15 -57.12
N HIS A 173 -29.82 -2.67 -57.51
CA HIS A 173 -29.67 -1.60 -58.51
C HIS A 173 -29.39 -2.15 -59.92
N GLY A 174 -28.89 -3.37 -60.04
CA GLY A 174 -28.54 -4.03 -61.30
C GLY A 174 -29.60 -4.98 -61.86
N GLY A 175 -30.77 -5.11 -61.22
CA GLY A 175 -31.89 -5.93 -61.71
C GLY A 175 -31.67 -7.45 -61.58
N GLN A 176 -30.69 -7.89 -60.80
CA GLN A 176 -30.44 -9.32 -60.52
C GLN A 176 -31.28 -9.81 -59.33
N PRO A 177 -31.62 -11.11 -59.25
CA PRO A 177 -32.32 -11.66 -58.09
C PRO A 177 -31.50 -11.40 -56.82
N ALA A 178 -32.19 -10.93 -55.77
CA ALA A 178 -31.53 -10.62 -54.51
C ALA A 178 -30.83 -11.86 -53.93
N PRO A 179 -29.60 -11.71 -53.38
CA PRO A 179 -28.91 -12.83 -52.76
C PRO A 179 -29.69 -13.33 -51.54
N ASN A 180 -29.58 -14.63 -51.27
CA ASN A 180 -30.23 -15.25 -50.12
C ASN A 180 -29.86 -14.51 -48.82
N VAL A 181 -30.86 -14.12 -48.03
CA VAL A 181 -30.65 -13.35 -46.79
C VAL A 181 -29.97 -14.17 -45.69
N GLY A 182 -30.05 -15.51 -45.78
CA GLY A 182 -29.50 -16.45 -44.79
C GLY A 182 -28.03 -16.22 -44.43
N PRO A 183 -27.08 -16.21 -45.39
CA PRO A 183 -25.67 -15.89 -45.14
C PRO A 183 -25.45 -14.55 -44.43
N GLY A 184 -26.14 -13.49 -44.84
CA GLY A 184 -26.03 -12.16 -44.20
C GLY A 184 -26.45 -12.16 -42.73
N VAL A 185 -27.59 -12.79 -42.42
CA VAL A 185 -28.06 -12.98 -41.03
C VAL A 185 -27.09 -13.88 -40.25
N GLY A 186 -26.57 -14.93 -40.87
CA GLY A 186 -25.56 -15.81 -40.29
C GLY A 186 -24.30 -15.07 -39.86
N TYR A 187 -23.74 -14.21 -40.71
CA TYR A 187 -22.56 -13.40 -40.38
C TYR A 187 -22.86 -12.39 -39.26
N ALA A 188 -24.02 -11.74 -39.28
CA ALA A 188 -24.42 -10.81 -38.22
C ALA A 188 -24.56 -11.51 -36.85
N LEU A 189 -25.21 -12.68 -36.80
CA LEU A 189 -25.31 -13.49 -35.60
C LEU A 189 -23.94 -14.01 -35.15
N ALA A 190 -23.09 -14.42 -36.09
CA ALA A 190 -21.73 -14.86 -35.78
C ALA A 190 -20.92 -13.74 -35.10
N ILE A 191 -20.96 -12.50 -35.61
CA ILE A 191 -20.30 -11.35 -34.98
C ILE A 191 -20.86 -11.13 -33.57
N PHE A 192 -22.18 -11.17 -33.38
CA PHE A 192 -22.81 -11.03 -32.06
C PHE A 192 -22.29 -12.08 -31.06
N PHE A 193 -22.33 -13.36 -31.42
CA PHE A 193 -21.86 -14.44 -30.54
C PHE A 193 -20.35 -14.39 -30.31
N MET A 194 -19.55 -14.04 -31.32
CA MET A 194 -18.12 -13.81 -31.15
C MET A 194 -17.85 -12.71 -30.12
N GLN A 195 -18.51 -11.55 -30.22
CA GLN A 195 -18.30 -10.47 -29.25
C GLN A 195 -18.82 -10.85 -27.84
N LEU A 196 -19.92 -11.60 -27.75
CA LEU A 196 -20.44 -12.10 -26.48
C LEU A 196 -19.45 -13.05 -25.79
N ILE A 197 -18.96 -14.07 -26.51
CA ILE A 197 -17.98 -15.04 -25.99
C ILE A 197 -16.69 -14.31 -25.60
N ARG A 198 -16.21 -13.40 -26.44
CA ARG A 198 -15.03 -12.58 -26.14
C ARG A 198 -15.23 -11.78 -24.84
N ALA A 199 -16.36 -11.10 -24.68
CA ALA A 199 -16.64 -10.28 -23.50
C ALA A 199 -16.63 -11.15 -22.24
N LEU A 200 -17.31 -12.31 -22.27
CA LEU A 200 -17.32 -13.27 -21.17
C LEU A 200 -15.92 -13.79 -20.82
N CYS A 201 -15.14 -14.21 -21.83
CA CYS A 201 -13.79 -14.74 -21.61
C CYS A 201 -12.84 -13.67 -21.04
N MET A 202 -12.89 -12.44 -21.56
CA MET A 202 -12.06 -11.34 -21.07
C MET A 202 -12.44 -10.94 -19.64
N SER A 203 -13.73 -10.83 -19.33
CA SER A 203 -14.20 -10.49 -17.98
C SER A 203 -13.83 -11.57 -16.96
N GLN A 204 -14.01 -12.85 -17.32
CA GLN A 204 -13.62 -13.96 -16.45
C GLN A 204 -12.10 -14.05 -16.27
N SER A 205 -11.32 -13.87 -17.34
CA SER A 205 -9.86 -13.80 -17.28
C SER A 205 -9.39 -12.71 -16.30
N PHE A 206 -9.92 -11.49 -16.46
CA PHE A 206 -9.56 -10.37 -15.60
C PHE A 206 -9.91 -10.62 -14.13
N TYR A 207 -11.12 -11.13 -13.86
CA TYR A 207 -11.54 -11.49 -12.52
C TYR A 207 -10.66 -12.57 -11.89
N LYS A 208 -10.33 -13.63 -12.66
CA LYS A 208 -9.47 -14.73 -12.18
C LYS A 208 -8.03 -14.29 -11.95
N GLY A 209 -7.46 -13.47 -12.84
CA GLY A 209 -6.13 -12.90 -12.67
C GLY A 209 -6.02 -12.01 -11.43
N ALA A 210 -7.00 -11.13 -11.20
CA ALA A 210 -7.06 -10.27 -10.02
C ALA A 210 -7.28 -11.07 -8.72
N LEU A 211 -8.14 -12.08 -8.76
CA LEU A 211 -8.39 -12.96 -7.62
C LEU A 211 -7.13 -13.78 -7.25
N LEU A 212 -6.44 -14.32 -8.25
CA LEU A 212 -5.16 -15.03 -8.07
C LEU A 212 -4.13 -14.14 -7.39
N GLY A 213 -3.95 -12.91 -7.88
CA GLY A 213 -3.00 -11.95 -7.31
C GLY A 213 -3.30 -11.64 -5.83
N GLY A 214 -4.56 -11.36 -5.50
CA GLY A 214 -4.99 -11.10 -4.13
C GLY A 214 -4.80 -12.29 -3.18
N GLN A 215 -5.05 -13.51 -3.65
CA GLN A 215 -4.82 -14.74 -2.87
C GLN A 215 -3.34 -14.98 -2.59
N VAL A 216 -2.49 -14.85 -3.61
CA VAL A 216 -1.03 -14.98 -3.46
C VAL A 216 -0.51 -13.94 -2.47
N LYS A 217 -0.92 -12.68 -2.62
CA LYS A 217 -0.54 -11.58 -1.72
C LYS A 217 -0.92 -11.86 -0.27
N ALA A 218 -2.16 -12.29 -0.01
CA ALA A 218 -2.61 -12.56 1.35
C ALA A 218 -1.85 -13.72 2.01
N ALA A 219 -1.63 -14.82 1.27
CA ALA A 219 -0.85 -15.97 1.75
C ALA A 219 0.62 -15.59 2.00
N LEU A 220 1.23 -14.81 1.11
CA LEU A 220 2.61 -14.33 1.29
C LEU A 220 2.73 -13.42 2.52
N ILE A 221 1.83 -12.47 2.73
CA ILE A 221 1.88 -11.57 3.91
C ILE A 221 1.82 -12.37 5.21
N SER A 222 0.95 -13.38 5.29
CA SER A 222 0.86 -14.28 6.45
C SER A 222 2.20 -14.99 6.72
N HIS A 223 2.83 -15.55 5.68
CA HIS A 223 4.15 -16.19 5.80
C HIS A 223 5.28 -15.22 6.12
N ILE A 224 5.30 -14.04 5.51
CA ILE A 224 6.30 -13.01 5.81
C ILE A 224 6.19 -12.61 7.29
N PHE A 225 4.97 -12.40 7.80
CA PHE A 225 4.75 -12.04 9.20
C PHE A 225 5.22 -13.15 10.15
N SER A 226 4.86 -14.40 9.86
CA SER A 226 5.33 -15.55 10.65
C SER A 226 6.85 -15.69 10.63
N LYS A 227 7.51 -15.45 9.49
CA LYS A 227 8.97 -15.52 9.36
C LYS A 227 9.64 -14.35 10.09
N THR A 228 9.09 -13.13 10.03
CA THR A 228 9.63 -11.96 10.74
C THR A 228 9.72 -12.17 12.25
N MET A 229 8.74 -12.85 12.85
CA MET A 229 8.73 -13.19 14.27
C MET A 229 9.80 -14.21 14.68
N LYS A 230 10.35 -14.97 13.71
CA LYS A 230 11.37 -16.00 13.92
C LYS A 230 12.74 -15.63 13.37
N LEU A 231 12.89 -14.47 12.75
CA LEU A 231 14.11 -14.07 12.07
C LEU A 231 15.24 -13.79 13.09
N SER A 232 16.45 -14.28 12.84
CA SER A 232 17.61 -14.02 13.71
C SER A 232 18.01 -12.54 13.71
N GLU A 233 18.59 -12.05 14.81
CA GLU A 233 19.11 -10.67 14.87
C GLU A 233 20.23 -10.45 13.84
N ARG A 234 21.04 -11.47 13.59
CA ARG A 234 22.06 -11.45 12.55
C ARG A 234 21.45 -11.28 11.16
N ALA A 235 20.40 -12.02 10.82
CA ALA A 235 19.72 -11.83 9.54
C ALA A 235 19.03 -10.45 9.44
N ARG A 236 18.65 -9.84 10.57
CA ARG A 236 18.16 -8.45 10.62
C ARG A 236 19.28 -7.42 10.43
N ALA A 237 20.49 -7.71 10.93
CA ALA A 237 21.63 -6.79 10.96
C ALA A 237 22.59 -6.93 9.75
N ASP A 238 22.98 -8.16 9.39
CA ASP A 238 23.98 -8.50 8.39
C ASP A 238 23.35 -9.24 7.18
N GLY A 239 23.65 -8.77 5.97
CA GLY A 239 23.15 -9.34 4.71
C GLY A 239 23.99 -10.51 4.17
N ARG A 240 25.08 -10.90 4.83
CA ARG A 240 26.02 -11.92 4.32
C ARG A 240 25.56 -13.35 4.64
N PHE A 241 24.51 -13.81 3.96
CA PHE A 241 24.31 -15.25 3.76
C PHE A 241 23.88 -15.56 2.33
N SER A 242 24.85 -15.88 1.47
CA SER A 242 24.64 -16.70 0.28
C SER A 242 25.31 -18.05 0.57
N GLY A 243 24.56 -19.00 1.13
CA GLY A 243 24.99 -20.39 1.23
C GLY A 243 25.28 -20.96 -0.16
N GLY A 244 26.52 -21.40 -0.34
CA GLY A 244 27.03 -22.05 -1.54
C GLY A 244 28.51 -21.75 -1.71
N GLN A 245 29.36 -22.78 -1.55
CA GLN A 245 30.76 -22.77 -1.94
C GLN A 245 30.92 -22.07 -3.30
N LYS A 246 31.50 -20.85 -3.32
CA LYS A 246 31.97 -20.25 -4.55
C LYS A 246 33.44 -20.61 -4.69
N GLU A 247 33.70 -21.53 -5.61
CA GLU A 247 34.99 -21.67 -6.27
C GLU A 247 35.52 -20.30 -6.71
N GLU A 248 36.81 -20.08 -6.52
CA GLU A 248 37.53 -18.88 -6.93
C GLU A 248 37.28 -18.56 -8.43
N PRO A 249 36.96 -17.31 -8.79
CA PRO A 249 36.88 -16.94 -10.19
C PRO A 249 38.31 -16.76 -10.74
N LYS A 250 38.69 -17.66 -11.65
CA LYS A 250 39.84 -17.46 -12.55
C LYS A 250 39.70 -16.12 -13.29
N GLN A 251 40.78 -15.35 -13.29
CA GLN A 251 40.93 -14.08 -14.01
C GLN A 251 40.64 -14.24 -15.51
N GLY A 252 39.74 -13.42 -16.07
CA GLY A 252 39.49 -13.40 -17.51
C GLY A 252 38.37 -12.47 -18.01
N LYS A 253 38.71 -11.20 -18.28
CA LYS A 253 38.17 -10.25 -19.29
C LYS A 253 36.79 -10.53 -19.95
N LYS A 254 35.81 -9.62 -19.79
CA LYS A 254 35.39 -8.57 -20.78
C LYS A 254 34.10 -7.83 -20.38
N ARG A 255 34.08 -6.54 -20.77
CA ARG A 255 33.04 -5.51 -20.61
C ARG A 255 31.64 -5.94 -21.09
N GLY A 256 30.62 -5.54 -20.32
CA GLY A 256 29.23 -5.43 -20.76
C GLY A 256 28.34 -4.95 -19.61
N GLN A 257 27.67 -3.81 -19.80
CA GLN A 257 26.81 -3.12 -18.82
C GLN A 257 25.90 -4.08 -18.04
N ARG A 258 26.07 -4.13 -16.72
CA ARG A 258 25.03 -4.53 -15.77
C ARG A 258 24.81 -3.42 -14.76
N SER A 259 23.54 -3.05 -14.62
CA SER A 259 23.02 -2.12 -13.63
C SER A 259 23.55 -2.44 -12.23
N LYS A 260 24.11 -1.42 -11.57
CA LYS A 260 24.40 -1.43 -10.14
C LYS A 260 23.19 -1.91 -9.35
N VAL A 261 23.26 -3.10 -8.78
CA VAL A 261 22.48 -3.53 -7.63
C VAL A 261 23.41 -3.31 -6.45
N GLU A 262 23.36 -2.13 -5.84
CA GLU A 262 24.14 -1.78 -4.65
C GLU A 262 23.41 -2.17 -3.33
N ASP A 263 22.38 -3.03 -3.39
CA ASP A 263 21.54 -3.41 -2.23
C ASP A 263 21.90 -4.78 -1.60
N GLU A 264 22.93 -5.49 -2.07
CA GLU A 264 23.22 -6.88 -1.64
C GLU A 264 23.92 -7.01 -0.26
N ALA A 265 24.20 -5.92 0.46
CA ALA A 265 24.98 -5.95 1.71
C ALA A 265 24.26 -5.46 2.98
N ALA A 266 22.93 -5.27 2.95
CA ALA A 266 22.17 -4.83 4.12
C ALA A 266 21.26 -5.95 4.66
N GLY A 267 21.23 -6.16 5.98
CA GLY A 267 20.33 -7.10 6.64
C GLY A 267 18.83 -6.77 6.44
N TRP A 268 17.96 -7.65 6.92
CA TRP A 268 16.49 -7.52 6.82
C TRP A 268 15.92 -6.64 7.93
N ASN A 269 16.15 -5.33 7.84
CA ASN A 269 15.57 -4.37 8.78
C ASN A 269 14.04 -4.21 8.62
N ASN A 270 13.40 -3.56 9.61
CA ASN A 270 11.94 -3.34 9.62
C ASN A 270 11.42 -2.62 8.37
N GLY A 271 12.19 -1.68 7.81
CA GLY A 271 11.83 -0.96 6.59
C GLY A 271 11.77 -1.89 5.36
N ARG A 272 12.76 -2.77 5.21
CA ARG A 272 12.83 -3.76 4.13
C ARG A 272 11.75 -4.83 4.27
N ILE A 273 11.45 -5.29 5.49
CA ILE A 273 10.35 -6.22 5.76
C ILE A 273 9.00 -5.57 5.44
N THR A 274 8.79 -4.31 5.83
CA THR A 274 7.58 -3.55 5.47
C THR A 274 7.47 -3.38 3.96
N MET A 275 8.59 -3.19 3.25
CA MET A 275 8.64 -3.18 1.78
C MET A 275 8.24 -4.55 1.19
N LEU A 276 8.66 -5.67 1.81
CA LEU A 276 8.27 -7.01 1.36
C LEU A 276 6.74 -7.20 1.43
N MET A 277 6.14 -6.85 2.57
CA MET A 277 4.69 -6.98 2.79
C MET A 277 3.87 -6.00 1.96
N GLY A 278 4.34 -4.75 1.83
CA GLY A 278 3.61 -3.66 1.20
C GLY A 278 3.82 -3.57 -0.31
N VAL A 279 5.07 -3.51 -0.77
CA VAL A 279 5.41 -3.23 -2.17
C VAL A 279 5.62 -4.51 -2.97
N ASP A 280 6.37 -5.48 -2.45
CA ASP A 280 6.74 -6.68 -3.21
C ASP A 280 5.57 -7.65 -3.37
N ALA A 281 4.80 -7.90 -2.31
CA ALA A 281 3.58 -8.68 -2.41
C ALA A 281 2.57 -8.04 -3.39
N ASP A 282 2.54 -6.70 -3.46
CA ASP A 282 1.69 -5.93 -4.36
C ASP A 282 2.19 -5.91 -5.83
N ARG A 283 3.50 -6.01 -6.06
CA ARG A 283 4.07 -6.24 -7.41
C ARG A 283 3.66 -7.61 -7.94
N ILE A 284 3.70 -8.64 -7.10
CA ILE A 284 3.28 -10.00 -7.47
C ILE A 284 1.79 -10.04 -7.79
N ASP A 285 0.96 -9.40 -6.96
CA ASP A 285 -0.50 -9.26 -7.18
C ASP A 285 -0.81 -8.66 -8.56
N ARG A 286 -0.23 -7.50 -8.86
CA ARG A 286 -0.40 -6.84 -10.17
C ARG A 286 0.05 -7.71 -11.34
N ALA A 287 1.17 -8.43 -11.21
CA ALA A 287 1.68 -9.28 -12.28
C ALA A 287 0.75 -10.46 -12.56
N CYS A 288 0.14 -11.08 -11.53
CA CYS A 288 -0.83 -12.14 -11.72
C CYS A 288 -2.03 -11.70 -12.60
N GLY A 289 -2.44 -10.44 -12.51
CA GLY A 289 -3.50 -9.87 -13.34
C GLY A 289 -3.13 -9.67 -14.83
N THR A 290 -1.84 -9.54 -15.15
CA THR A 290 -1.37 -9.17 -16.50
C THR A 290 -0.54 -10.27 -17.20
N ILE A 291 -0.04 -11.25 -16.45
CA ILE A 291 0.92 -12.26 -16.93
C ILE A 291 0.41 -13.04 -18.15
N HIS A 292 -0.89 -13.31 -18.22
CA HIS A 292 -1.52 -14.02 -19.34
C HIS A 292 -1.38 -13.29 -20.69
N MET A 293 -1.15 -11.98 -20.67
CA MET A 293 -0.93 -11.18 -21.87
C MET A 293 0.41 -11.48 -22.55
N LEU A 294 1.41 -12.00 -21.81
CA LEU A 294 2.75 -12.23 -22.34
C LEU A 294 2.78 -13.26 -23.47
N TRP A 295 1.94 -14.30 -23.40
CA TRP A 295 1.82 -15.29 -24.48
C TRP A 295 0.60 -15.04 -25.37
N ALA A 296 -0.50 -14.49 -24.82
CA ALA A 296 -1.68 -14.22 -25.62
C ALA A 296 -1.41 -13.17 -26.72
N THR A 297 -0.53 -12.19 -26.45
CA THR A 297 -0.20 -11.14 -27.42
C THR A 297 0.59 -11.66 -28.62
N PRO A 298 1.70 -12.41 -28.48
CA PRO A 298 2.38 -13.03 -29.61
C PRO A 298 1.46 -13.91 -30.47
N ILE A 299 0.59 -14.71 -29.85
CA ILE A 299 -0.39 -15.54 -30.56
C ILE A 299 -1.34 -14.66 -31.39
N ALA A 300 -1.84 -13.57 -30.79
CA ALA A 300 -2.72 -12.61 -31.47
C ALA A 300 -2.03 -11.90 -32.63
N LEU A 301 -0.74 -11.57 -32.51
CA LEU A 301 0.05 -10.94 -33.56
C LEU A 301 0.22 -11.88 -34.76
N VAL A 302 0.55 -13.15 -34.52
CA VAL A 302 0.68 -14.16 -35.58
C VAL A 302 -0.66 -14.35 -36.29
N ILE A 303 -1.75 -14.54 -35.56
CA ILE A 303 -3.09 -14.70 -36.16
C ILE A 303 -3.50 -13.42 -36.90
N GLY A 304 -3.18 -12.25 -36.36
CA GLY A 304 -3.47 -10.96 -36.99
C GLY A 304 -2.77 -10.76 -38.31
N LEU A 305 -1.50 -11.16 -38.39
CA LEU A 305 -0.75 -11.17 -39.64
C LEU A 305 -1.41 -12.10 -40.66
N VAL A 306 -1.81 -13.32 -40.25
CA VAL A 306 -2.52 -14.27 -41.13
C VAL A 306 -3.83 -13.66 -41.63
N VAL A 307 -4.64 -13.07 -40.74
CA VAL A 307 -5.90 -12.38 -41.09
C VAL A 307 -5.64 -11.24 -42.09
N LEU A 308 -4.61 -10.43 -41.88
CA LEU A 308 -4.27 -9.34 -42.80
C LEU A 308 -3.81 -9.85 -44.17
N ILE A 309 -3.01 -10.92 -44.21
CA ILE A 309 -2.59 -11.54 -45.48
C ILE A 309 -3.80 -12.14 -46.22
N MET A 310 -4.75 -12.73 -45.51
CA MET A 310 -6.00 -13.23 -46.12
C MET A 310 -6.91 -12.09 -46.64
N THR A 311 -6.83 -10.88 -46.07
CA THR A 311 -7.67 -9.75 -46.50
C THR A 311 -7.12 -8.97 -47.69
N ILE A 312 -5.84 -8.60 -47.65
CA ILE A 312 -5.21 -7.71 -48.65
C ILE A 312 -3.91 -8.29 -49.25
N GLY A 313 -3.63 -9.58 -49.05
CA GLY A 313 -2.48 -10.27 -49.64
C GLY A 313 -1.13 -9.82 -49.05
N TYR A 314 -0.08 -9.85 -49.88
CA TYR A 314 1.27 -9.47 -49.47
C TYR A 314 1.40 -7.97 -49.15
N SER A 315 0.45 -7.13 -49.59
CA SER A 315 0.42 -5.70 -49.26
C SER A 315 0.28 -5.44 -47.76
N ALA A 316 -0.24 -6.40 -46.97
CA ALA A 316 -0.29 -6.31 -45.52
C ALA A 316 1.10 -6.23 -44.84
N LEU A 317 2.14 -6.80 -45.47
CA LEU A 317 3.47 -6.89 -44.88
C LEU A 317 4.10 -5.51 -44.66
N SER A 318 3.80 -4.53 -45.51
CA SER A 318 4.36 -3.18 -45.40
C SER A 318 3.87 -2.46 -44.13
N GLY A 319 2.57 -2.45 -43.87
CA GLY A 319 1.99 -1.87 -42.66
C GLY A 319 2.33 -2.67 -41.41
N TYR A 320 2.35 -4.00 -41.49
CA TYR A 320 2.71 -4.84 -40.37
C TYR A 320 4.18 -4.68 -39.96
N ALA A 321 5.11 -4.59 -40.92
CA ALA A 321 6.52 -4.30 -40.66
C ALA A 321 6.70 -2.92 -40.02
N PHE A 322 6.01 -1.89 -40.53
CA PHE A 322 5.99 -0.57 -39.91
C PHE A 322 5.51 -0.63 -38.46
N MET A 323 4.42 -1.36 -38.19
CA MET A 323 3.88 -1.52 -36.85
C MET A 323 4.89 -2.16 -35.89
N LEU A 324 5.60 -3.21 -36.30
CA LEU A 324 6.63 -3.85 -35.48
C LEU A 324 7.82 -2.92 -35.20
N ILE A 325 8.30 -2.19 -36.21
CA ILE A 325 9.38 -1.21 -36.06
C ILE A 325 8.94 -0.07 -35.12
N ALA A 326 7.73 0.45 -35.31
CA ALA A 326 7.18 1.50 -34.46
C ALA A 326 7.08 1.04 -33.00
N VAL A 327 6.65 -0.20 -32.74
CA VAL A 327 6.64 -0.78 -31.38
C VAL A 327 8.06 -0.85 -30.79
N ALA A 328 9.07 -1.25 -31.57
CA ALA A 328 10.46 -1.30 -31.10
C ALA A 328 11.01 0.10 -30.77
N VAL A 329 10.72 1.11 -31.60
CA VAL A 329 11.09 2.51 -31.35
C VAL A 329 10.38 3.03 -30.10
N LEU A 330 9.09 2.76 -29.94
CA LEU A 330 8.31 3.17 -28.77
C LEU A 330 8.83 2.50 -27.49
N ALA A 331 9.30 1.25 -27.55
CA ALA A 331 9.93 0.59 -26.41
C ALA A 331 11.20 1.33 -25.95
N TYR A 332 12.01 1.88 -26.87
CA TYR A 332 13.16 2.71 -26.53
C TYR A 332 12.74 4.03 -25.85
N VAL A 333 11.69 4.69 -26.36
CA VAL A 333 11.15 5.92 -25.74
C VAL A 333 10.57 5.64 -24.35
N VAL A 334 9.93 4.49 -24.14
CA VAL A 334 9.45 4.06 -22.82
C VAL A 334 10.60 3.90 -21.83
N ARG A 335 11.77 3.45 -22.27
CA ARG A 335 12.96 3.41 -21.38
C ARG A 335 13.39 4.80 -20.92
N CYS A 336 13.30 5.81 -21.81
CA CYS A 336 13.51 7.20 -21.44
C CYS A 336 12.49 7.68 -20.39
N LEU A 337 11.21 7.31 -20.55
CA LEU A 337 10.15 7.61 -19.57
C LEU A 337 10.44 7.04 -18.18
N ILE A 338 10.95 5.82 -18.11
CA ILE A 338 11.32 5.17 -16.83
C ILE A 338 12.41 5.99 -16.13
N ASN A 339 13.45 6.41 -16.85
CA ASN A 339 14.54 7.22 -16.29
C ASN A 339 14.03 8.59 -15.79
N LEU A 340 13.16 9.24 -16.56
CA LEU A 340 12.51 10.50 -16.15
C LEU A 340 11.64 10.28 -14.90
N ARG A 341 10.93 9.15 -14.78
CA ARG A 341 10.12 8.83 -13.60
C ARG A 341 10.97 8.64 -12.36
N ILE A 342 12.11 7.96 -12.47
CA ILE A 342 13.06 7.81 -11.36
C ILE A 342 13.55 9.18 -10.88
N ALA A 343 13.88 10.09 -11.80
CA ALA A 343 14.30 11.44 -11.45
C ALA A 343 13.20 12.25 -10.74
N VAL A 344 11.94 12.16 -11.20
CA VAL A 344 10.79 12.81 -10.56
C VAL A 344 10.55 12.25 -9.15
N ASN A 345 10.54 10.92 -9.00
CA ASN A 345 10.31 10.27 -7.71
C ASN A 345 11.33 10.73 -6.65
N LYS A 346 12.61 10.91 -7.00
CA LYS A 346 13.62 11.45 -6.05
C LYS A 346 13.24 12.82 -5.49
N ILE A 347 12.63 13.69 -6.29
CA ILE A 347 12.19 15.01 -5.85
C ILE A 347 10.91 14.89 -5.01
N THR A 348 9.98 14.03 -5.42
CA THR A 348 8.75 13.73 -4.68
C THR A 348 9.07 13.16 -3.29
N ASP A 349 10.02 12.24 -3.19
CA ASP A 349 10.44 11.63 -1.92
C ASP A 349 11.02 12.70 -0.99
N ARG A 350 11.84 13.62 -1.51
CA ARG A 350 12.36 14.76 -0.74
C ARG A 350 11.23 15.66 -0.20
N ARG A 351 10.18 15.90 -0.98
CA ARG A 351 8.99 16.66 -0.54
C ARG A 351 8.22 15.91 0.55
N VAL A 352 7.96 14.62 0.35
CA VAL A 352 7.20 13.78 1.28
C VAL A 352 7.96 13.63 2.59
N SER A 353 9.27 13.33 2.56
CA SER A 353 10.13 13.26 3.75
C SER A 353 10.10 14.56 4.55
N LEU A 354 10.32 15.70 3.88
CA LEU A 354 10.26 16.99 4.56
C LEU A 354 8.88 17.27 5.16
N THR A 355 7.80 16.89 4.46
CA THR A 355 6.44 17.03 5.01
C THR A 355 6.26 16.14 6.24
N GLN A 356 6.73 14.90 6.22
CA GLN A 356 6.70 13.99 7.37
C GLN A 356 7.50 14.54 8.56
N GLU A 357 8.71 15.05 8.33
CA GLU A 357 9.56 15.67 9.35
C GLU A 357 8.85 16.86 10.02
N ILE A 358 8.21 17.72 9.24
CA ILE A 358 7.47 18.88 9.73
C ILE A 358 6.28 18.44 10.59
N VAL A 359 5.48 17.48 10.11
CA VAL A 359 4.28 17.04 10.83
C VAL A 359 4.66 16.23 12.08
N HIS A 360 5.72 15.42 12.02
CA HIS A 360 6.23 14.68 13.18
C HIS A 360 6.75 15.62 14.28
N ASN A 361 7.44 16.69 13.89
CA ASN A 361 8.00 17.67 14.81
C ASN A 361 7.14 18.94 14.93
N VAL A 362 5.83 18.84 14.66
CA VAL A 362 4.94 20.01 14.55
C VAL A 362 4.91 20.86 15.82
N ARG A 363 5.09 20.24 17.00
CA ARG A 363 5.15 20.94 18.28
C ARG A 363 6.32 21.94 18.31
N PHE A 364 7.50 21.52 17.89
CA PHE A 364 8.67 22.40 17.81
C PHE A 364 8.49 23.46 16.73
N VAL A 365 7.97 23.07 15.55
CA VAL A 365 7.72 24.01 14.44
C VAL A 365 6.85 25.18 14.88
N LYS A 366 5.81 24.93 15.68
CA LYS A 366 4.91 25.97 16.20
C LYS A 366 5.52 26.79 17.33
N ILE A 367 6.22 26.15 18.27
CA ILE A 367 6.88 26.85 19.39
C ILE A 367 7.87 27.90 18.86
N PHE A 368 8.60 27.57 17.80
CA PHE A 368 9.57 28.48 17.18
C PHE A 368 8.99 29.39 16.08
N GLY A 369 7.71 29.25 15.72
CA GLY A 369 7.08 30.05 14.66
C GLY A 369 7.67 29.82 13.25
N TRP A 370 8.11 28.59 12.95
CA TRP A 370 8.80 28.24 11.69
C TRP A 370 7.85 27.87 10.54
N GLU A 371 6.54 28.03 10.69
CA GLU A 371 5.56 27.53 9.72
C GLU A 371 5.77 28.13 8.32
N ASN A 372 5.96 29.45 8.23
CA ASN A 372 6.13 30.14 6.95
C ASN A 372 7.43 29.71 6.24
N PHE A 373 8.52 29.55 6.98
CA PHE A 373 9.80 29.07 6.45
C PHE A 373 9.66 27.69 5.79
N PHE A 374 8.96 26.77 6.47
CA PHE A 374 8.73 25.43 5.93
C PHE A 374 7.76 25.41 4.75
N ILE A 375 6.73 26.27 4.76
CA ILE A 375 5.81 26.42 3.61
C ILE A 375 6.58 26.87 2.36
N GLU A 376 7.40 27.91 2.46
CA GLU A 376 8.19 28.41 1.32
C GLU A 376 9.20 27.37 0.81
N ARG A 377 9.85 26.65 1.73
CA ARG A 377 10.78 25.57 1.38
C ARG A 377 10.06 24.44 0.63
N LEU A 378 8.88 24.03 1.07
CA LEU A 378 8.06 23.02 0.39
C LEU A 378 7.57 23.51 -0.99
N GLN A 379 7.20 24.78 -1.12
CA GLN A 379 6.81 25.37 -2.41
C GLN A 379 7.96 25.33 -3.43
N LYS A 380 9.20 25.66 -3.04
CA LYS A 380 10.38 25.61 -3.93
C LYS A 380 10.66 24.19 -4.45
N ILE A 381 10.56 23.19 -3.57
CA ILE A 381 10.67 21.77 -3.95
C ILE A 381 9.55 21.40 -4.92
N ARG A 382 8.32 21.82 -4.61
CA ARG A 382 7.14 21.54 -5.45
C ARG A 382 7.24 22.16 -6.84
N GLN A 383 7.80 23.36 -6.99
CA GLN A 383 8.00 23.96 -8.32
C GLN A 383 8.96 23.13 -9.18
N THR A 384 10.07 22.68 -8.58
CA THR A 384 11.05 21.81 -9.24
C THR A 384 10.44 20.45 -9.61
N GLU A 385 9.62 19.88 -8.71
CA GLU A 385 8.85 18.66 -8.93
C GLU A 385 7.91 18.81 -10.14
N MET A 386 7.11 19.88 -10.18
CA MET A 386 6.17 20.14 -11.28
C MET A 386 6.84 20.33 -12.62
N HIS A 387 7.97 21.04 -12.68
CA HIS A 387 8.72 21.19 -13.92
C HIS A 387 9.22 19.84 -14.46
N SER A 388 9.72 18.98 -13.58
CA SER A 388 10.21 17.64 -13.94
C SER A 388 9.06 16.70 -14.33
N LEU A 389 7.92 16.79 -13.62
CA LEU A 389 6.70 16.06 -13.89
C LEU A 389 6.10 16.43 -15.26
N HIS A 390 6.06 17.72 -15.61
CA HIS A 390 5.61 18.16 -16.94
C HIS A 390 6.50 17.62 -18.07
N LYS A 391 7.84 17.56 -17.89
CA LYS A 391 8.75 16.95 -18.87
C LYS A 391 8.44 15.47 -19.09
N LEU A 392 8.25 14.72 -18.00
CA LEU A 392 7.86 13.31 -18.05
C LEU A 392 6.54 13.13 -18.80
N LEU A 393 5.54 13.93 -18.46
CA LEU A 393 4.21 13.83 -19.04
C LEU A 393 4.19 14.21 -20.52
N ALA A 394 4.93 15.24 -20.93
CA ALA A 394 5.09 15.60 -22.34
C ALA A 394 5.59 14.41 -23.18
N VAL A 395 6.67 13.74 -22.73
CA VAL A 395 7.17 12.53 -23.41
C VAL A 395 6.13 11.40 -23.37
N ARG A 396 5.39 11.25 -22.27
CA ARG A 396 4.34 10.22 -22.13
C ARG A 396 3.21 10.43 -23.13
N HIS A 397 2.80 11.68 -23.35
CA HIS A 397 1.74 12.02 -24.29
C HIS A 397 2.15 11.79 -25.74
N VAL A 398 3.44 12.01 -26.09
CA VAL A 398 3.97 11.60 -27.40
C VAL A 398 3.79 10.10 -27.60
N VAL A 399 4.20 9.28 -26.62
CA VAL A 399 4.04 7.81 -26.70
C VAL A 399 2.58 7.42 -26.87
N ILE A 400 1.66 7.99 -26.09
CA ILE A 400 0.22 7.71 -26.19
C ILE A 400 -0.29 8.08 -27.59
N ALA A 401 -0.01 9.30 -28.07
CA ALA A 401 -0.45 9.79 -29.38
C ALA A 401 0.09 8.92 -30.53
N SER A 402 1.36 8.50 -30.45
CA SER A 402 1.99 7.61 -31.41
C SER A 402 1.29 6.25 -31.47
N PHE A 403 0.97 5.64 -30.33
CA PHE A 403 0.19 4.40 -30.30
C PHE A 403 -1.21 4.56 -30.90
N ILE A 404 -1.81 5.76 -30.79
CA ILE A 404 -3.12 6.03 -31.41
C ILE A 404 -3.03 6.04 -32.93
N CYS A 405 -2.03 6.72 -33.47
CA CYS A 405 -1.91 6.95 -34.91
C CYS A 405 -1.20 5.79 -35.64
N MET A 406 -0.46 4.95 -34.91
CA MET A 406 0.31 3.84 -35.48
C MET A 406 -0.56 2.86 -36.29
N SER A 407 -1.76 2.50 -35.83
CA SER A 407 -2.64 1.58 -36.58
C SER A 407 -3.17 2.19 -37.87
N THR A 408 -3.54 3.48 -37.83
CA THR A 408 -3.99 4.23 -39.00
C THR A 408 -2.87 4.40 -40.04
N LEU A 409 -1.64 4.69 -39.61
CA LEU A 409 -0.47 4.79 -40.48
C LEU A 409 -0.05 3.44 -41.07
N ALA A 410 -0.12 2.36 -40.27
CA ALA A 410 0.12 1.00 -40.76
C ALA A 410 -0.91 0.59 -41.83
N ALA A 411 -2.19 0.89 -41.60
CA ALA A 411 -3.24 0.68 -42.59
C ALA A 411 -2.98 1.50 -43.86
N MET A 412 -2.60 2.78 -43.71
CA MET A 412 -2.23 3.65 -44.83
C MET A 412 -1.14 3.03 -45.71
N LEU A 413 -0.02 2.62 -45.12
CA LEU A 413 1.10 2.03 -45.85
C LEU A 413 0.67 0.76 -46.60
N SER A 414 -0.16 -0.06 -45.97
CA SER A 414 -0.71 -1.27 -46.59
C SER A 414 -1.60 -0.94 -47.78
N PHE A 415 -2.50 0.04 -47.65
CA PHE A 415 -3.38 0.50 -48.73
C PHE A 415 -2.62 1.14 -49.88
N THR A 416 -1.58 1.92 -49.58
CA THR A 416 -0.69 2.47 -50.60
C THR A 416 -0.05 1.34 -51.41
N THR A 417 0.52 0.33 -50.73
CA THR A 417 1.11 -0.81 -51.45
C THR A 417 0.09 -1.63 -52.22
N TYR A 418 -1.15 -1.73 -51.71
CA TYR A 418 -2.24 -2.44 -52.38
C TYR A 418 -2.71 -1.71 -53.65
N ALA A 419 -2.90 -0.39 -53.57
CA ALA A 419 -3.29 0.44 -54.70
C ALA A 419 -2.24 0.47 -55.82
N PHE A 420 -0.94 0.55 -55.48
CA PHE A 420 0.14 0.52 -56.47
C PHE A 420 0.43 -0.88 -57.02
N SER A 421 -0.03 -1.94 -56.36
CA SER A 421 0.12 -3.33 -56.84
C SER A 421 -0.93 -3.74 -57.88
N GLY A 422 -1.71 -2.79 -58.41
CA GLY A 422 -2.71 -3.04 -59.45
C GLY A 422 -3.97 -3.79 -59.00
N HIS A 423 -4.17 -3.97 -57.69
CA HIS A 423 -5.38 -4.61 -57.16
C HIS A 423 -6.52 -3.59 -57.04
N GLY A 424 -7.75 -4.03 -57.32
CA GLY A 424 -8.95 -3.19 -57.14
C GLY A 424 -9.20 -2.87 -55.66
N VAL A 425 -9.37 -1.59 -55.36
CA VAL A 425 -9.64 -1.02 -54.02
C VAL A 425 -11.09 -1.35 -53.62
N SER A 426 -11.34 -2.56 -53.12
CA SER A 426 -12.68 -2.98 -52.70
C SER A 426 -12.99 -2.55 -51.26
N PRO A 427 -14.19 -2.00 -50.97
CA PRO A 427 -14.53 -1.55 -49.62
C PRO A 427 -14.45 -2.64 -48.53
N ASP A 428 -14.84 -3.89 -48.84
CA ASP A 428 -14.81 -5.01 -47.90
C ASP A 428 -13.40 -5.31 -47.39
N SER A 429 -12.40 -5.32 -48.28
CA SER A 429 -11.02 -5.64 -47.93
C SER A 429 -10.35 -4.52 -47.13
N ILE A 430 -10.66 -3.26 -47.43
CA ILE A 430 -10.10 -2.07 -46.79
C ILE A 430 -10.68 -1.84 -45.40
N PHE A 431 -12.00 -1.92 -45.22
CA PHE A 431 -12.61 -1.73 -43.90
C PHE A 431 -12.31 -2.91 -42.97
N ALA A 432 -12.24 -4.14 -43.49
CA ALA A 432 -11.84 -5.30 -42.70
C ALA A 432 -10.38 -5.23 -42.24
N SER A 433 -9.45 -4.85 -43.13
CA SER A 433 -8.03 -4.70 -42.76
C SER A 433 -7.79 -3.52 -41.83
N LEU A 434 -8.48 -2.37 -41.99
CA LEU A 434 -8.43 -1.28 -41.01
C LEU A 434 -8.92 -1.74 -39.63
N THR A 435 -9.99 -2.52 -39.59
CA THR A 435 -10.52 -3.11 -38.35
C THR A 435 -9.51 -4.08 -37.73
N ALA A 436 -8.82 -4.90 -38.54
CA ALA A 436 -7.76 -5.79 -38.08
C ALA A 436 -6.54 -5.04 -37.53
N PHE A 437 -6.06 -3.97 -38.18
CA PHE A 437 -4.99 -3.12 -37.65
C PHE A 437 -5.38 -2.48 -36.30
N ASN A 438 -6.63 -2.01 -36.18
CA ASN A 438 -7.14 -1.46 -34.92
C ASN A 438 -7.28 -2.54 -33.82
N ALA A 439 -7.64 -3.78 -34.18
CA ALA A 439 -7.73 -4.90 -33.25
C ALA A 439 -6.37 -5.27 -32.63
N LEU A 440 -5.27 -5.12 -33.38
CA LEU A 440 -3.90 -5.43 -32.91
C LEU A 440 -3.33 -4.37 -31.94
N ARG A 441 -3.93 -3.18 -31.90
CA ARG A 441 -3.46 -2.09 -31.05
C ARG A 441 -3.56 -2.38 -29.55
N ALA A 442 -4.68 -2.94 -29.10
CA ALA A 442 -4.91 -3.17 -27.67
C ALA A 442 -3.98 -4.24 -27.07
N PRO A 443 -3.76 -5.41 -27.73
CA PRO A 443 -2.75 -6.38 -27.28
C PRO A 443 -1.34 -5.78 -27.22
N LEU A 444 -0.94 -5.01 -28.23
CA LEU A 444 0.39 -4.38 -28.28
C LEU A 444 0.61 -3.37 -27.15
N SER A 445 -0.39 -2.56 -26.82
CA SER A 445 -0.27 -1.57 -25.74
C SER A 445 -0.19 -2.24 -24.36
N MET A 446 -0.94 -3.32 -24.15
CA MET A 446 -0.97 -4.07 -22.88
C MET A 446 0.28 -4.93 -22.66
N MET A 447 0.94 -5.38 -23.73
CA MET A 447 2.16 -6.20 -23.62
C MET A 447 3.29 -5.45 -22.89
N ASN A 448 3.47 -4.16 -23.15
CA ASN A 448 4.47 -3.36 -22.44
C ASN A 448 4.20 -3.31 -20.92
N LEU A 449 2.94 -3.12 -20.53
CA LEU A 449 2.54 -3.16 -19.12
C LEU A 449 2.80 -4.53 -18.50
N ALA A 450 2.47 -5.62 -19.21
CA ALA A 450 2.69 -6.98 -18.75
C ALA A 450 4.19 -7.30 -18.55
N ILE A 451 5.06 -6.86 -19.45
CA ILE A 451 6.52 -7.03 -19.34
C ILE A 451 7.06 -6.30 -18.10
N ASN A 452 6.66 -5.04 -17.89
CA ASN A 452 7.13 -4.25 -16.75
C ASN A 452 6.66 -4.86 -15.42
N THR A 453 5.36 -5.14 -15.29
CA THR A 453 4.79 -5.72 -14.06
C THR A 453 5.37 -7.11 -13.75
N THR A 454 5.61 -7.93 -14.77
CA THR A 454 6.24 -9.24 -14.59
C THR A 454 7.71 -9.12 -14.18
N THR A 455 8.45 -8.17 -14.75
CA THR A 455 9.86 -7.92 -14.36
C THR A 455 9.95 -7.45 -12.91
N ASP A 456 9.06 -6.55 -12.49
CA ASP A 456 8.98 -6.10 -11.10
C ASP A 456 8.66 -7.25 -10.15
N ALA A 457 7.65 -8.07 -10.48
CA ALA A 457 7.29 -9.25 -9.71
C ALA A 457 8.44 -10.29 -9.66
N TRP A 458 9.21 -10.43 -10.73
CA TRP A 458 10.38 -11.30 -10.77
C TRP A 458 11.42 -10.89 -9.73
N THR A 459 11.72 -9.59 -9.64
CA THR A 459 12.67 -9.07 -8.63
C THR A 459 12.12 -9.23 -7.20
N ALA A 460 10.83 -8.93 -6.99
CA ALA A 460 10.15 -9.12 -5.71
C ALA A 460 10.17 -10.58 -5.24
N LEU A 461 9.92 -11.52 -6.15
CA LEU A 461 9.91 -12.94 -5.86
C LEU A 461 11.29 -13.47 -5.46
N ASN A 462 12.36 -12.97 -6.09
CA ASN A 462 13.73 -13.30 -5.66
C ASN A 462 14.01 -12.77 -4.25
N ARG A 463 13.67 -11.51 -3.96
CA ARG A 463 13.85 -10.92 -2.61
C ARG A 463 13.08 -11.68 -1.53
N LEU A 464 11.83 -12.06 -1.81
CA LEU A 464 11.03 -12.88 -0.89
C LEU A 464 11.64 -14.27 -0.68
N GLN A 465 12.15 -14.88 -1.74
CA GLN A 465 12.82 -16.17 -1.63
C GLN A 465 14.08 -16.07 -0.76
N ASP A 466 14.88 -15.02 -0.92
CA ASP A 466 16.08 -14.78 -0.10
C ASP A 466 15.70 -14.51 1.36
N PHE A 467 14.61 -13.78 1.60
CA PHE A 467 14.06 -13.56 2.94
C PHE A 467 13.59 -14.86 3.62
N PHE A 468 12.88 -15.73 2.90
CA PHE A 468 12.45 -17.01 3.47
C PHE A 468 13.61 -17.96 3.76
N LYS A 469 14.72 -17.83 3.03
CA LYS A 469 15.98 -18.56 3.27
C LYS A 469 16.83 -17.95 4.38
N ALA A 470 16.50 -16.76 4.87
CA ALA A 470 17.26 -16.10 5.92
C ALA A 470 17.22 -16.92 7.24
N GLU A 471 18.30 -16.81 8.01
CA GLU A 471 18.50 -17.52 9.27
C GLU A 471 17.39 -17.19 10.29
N GLU A 472 16.86 -18.22 10.94
CA GLU A 472 15.90 -18.07 12.03
C GLU A 472 16.63 -18.07 13.38
N LYS A 473 16.06 -17.39 14.37
CA LYS A 473 16.55 -17.37 15.75
C LYS A 473 16.40 -18.78 16.33
N GLU A 474 17.51 -19.36 16.76
CA GLU A 474 17.53 -20.58 17.56
C GLU A 474 17.40 -20.21 19.04
N ASP A 475 16.53 -20.90 19.79
CA ASP A 475 16.45 -20.73 21.25
C ASP A 475 17.62 -21.50 21.88
N TYR A 476 18.62 -20.78 22.38
CA TYR A 476 19.79 -21.36 23.03
C TYR A 476 19.55 -21.70 24.50
N VAL A 477 18.40 -21.31 25.06
CA VAL A 477 18.08 -21.58 26.47
C VAL A 477 17.64 -23.02 26.63
N GLU A 478 18.40 -23.78 27.42
CA GLU A 478 18.03 -25.14 27.83
C GLU A 478 17.07 -25.05 29.03
N TRP A 479 15.84 -25.53 28.87
CA TRP A 479 14.81 -25.44 29.90
C TRP A 479 14.85 -26.68 30.80
N ASP A 480 15.16 -26.47 32.10
CA ASP A 480 15.15 -27.52 33.12
C ASP A 480 14.32 -27.07 34.33
N MET A 481 13.03 -27.43 34.32
CA MET A 481 12.07 -26.99 35.34
C MET A 481 12.32 -27.62 36.72
N ASP A 482 13.14 -28.68 36.80
CA ASP A 482 13.46 -29.38 38.06
C ASP A 482 14.75 -28.85 38.71
N MET A 483 15.45 -27.93 38.05
CA MET A 483 16.68 -27.32 38.54
C MET A 483 16.46 -26.58 39.88
N GLN A 484 17.41 -26.69 40.83
CA GLN A 484 17.34 -25.94 42.10
C GLN A 484 17.34 -24.42 41.89
N ASN A 485 18.20 -23.93 41.00
CA ASN A 485 18.32 -22.50 40.70
C ASN A 485 17.32 -22.09 39.60
N ALA A 486 16.99 -20.80 39.57
CA ALA A 486 16.17 -20.20 38.52
C ALA A 486 16.94 -20.06 37.20
N VAL A 487 18.21 -19.68 37.30
CA VAL A 487 19.11 -19.41 36.17
C VAL A 487 20.48 -20.03 36.49
N GLN A 488 21.05 -20.73 35.51
CA GLN A 488 22.45 -21.15 35.49
C GLN A 488 23.12 -20.71 34.19
N MET A 489 24.24 -20.03 34.28
CA MET A 489 25.12 -19.72 33.16
C MET A 489 26.49 -20.30 33.45
N ASN A 490 27.02 -21.08 32.51
CA ASN A 490 28.33 -21.72 32.61
C ASN A 490 29.20 -21.26 31.43
N HIS A 491 30.21 -20.44 31.72
CA HIS A 491 31.15 -19.83 30.77
C HIS A 491 30.45 -19.19 29.57
N ALA A 492 29.28 -18.58 29.81
CA ALA A 492 28.41 -18.08 28.76
C ALA A 492 28.95 -16.75 28.20
N SER A 493 29.13 -16.67 26.88
CA SER A 493 29.53 -15.43 26.20
C SER A 493 28.48 -15.02 25.18
N PHE A 494 28.21 -13.72 25.09
CA PHE A 494 27.19 -13.15 24.24
C PHE A 494 27.75 -11.99 23.41
N THR A 495 27.18 -11.77 22.24
CA THR A 495 27.54 -10.63 21.39
C THR A 495 26.28 -9.96 20.84
N TRP A 496 26.33 -8.64 20.72
CA TRP A 496 25.41 -7.92 19.85
C TRP A 496 25.80 -8.12 18.39
N GLU A 497 24.79 -8.15 17.51
CA GLU A 497 25.01 -8.09 16.08
C GLU A 497 24.98 -6.61 15.65
N GLN A 498 26.05 -6.09 15.06
CA GLN A 498 26.05 -4.73 14.53
C GLN A 498 25.40 -4.70 13.15
N ILE A 499 24.42 -3.81 12.98
CA ILE A 499 24.03 -3.35 11.64
C ILE A 499 25.24 -2.57 11.12
N PRO A 500 25.87 -2.93 9.99
CA PRO A 500 26.90 -2.08 9.41
C PRO A 500 26.27 -0.71 9.24
N SER A 501 26.80 0.29 9.95
CA SER A 501 26.34 1.65 9.81
C SER A 501 26.49 1.99 8.34
N SER A 502 25.36 2.31 7.69
CA SER A 502 25.41 2.91 6.37
C SER A 502 26.28 4.16 6.53
N SER A 503 27.49 4.09 6.00
CA SER A 503 28.45 5.18 6.03
C SER A 503 27.73 6.47 5.68
N SER A 504 27.86 7.43 6.60
CA SER A 504 27.70 8.87 6.43
C SER A 504 27.03 9.29 5.11
N GLY A 505 25.80 9.77 5.24
CA GLY A 505 25.06 10.37 4.14
C GLY A 505 25.93 11.28 3.30
N GLN A 506 25.93 11.01 1.99
CA GLN A 506 26.49 11.82 0.93
C GLN A 506 26.20 13.31 1.17
N GLN A 507 27.19 14.05 1.66
CA GLN A 507 27.27 15.47 1.37
C GLN A 507 27.50 15.64 -0.12
N GLY A 508 26.67 16.50 -0.70
CA GLY A 508 26.56 16.70 -2.14
C GLY A 508 27.89 17.04 -2.80
N SER A 509 28.01 16.53 -4.03
CA SER A 509 28.98 16.98 -5.02
C SER A 509 28.89 18.49 -5.22
N SER A 510 29.84 19.24 -4.64
CA SER A 510 30.12 20.61 -5.04
C SER A 510 31.06 20.61 -6.25
N GLN A 511 30.63 21.36 -7.26
CA GLN A 511 31.29 21.57 -8.54
C GLN A 511 32.74 22.05 -8.42
N LYS A 512 33.56 21.59 -9.38
CA LYS A 512 34.80 22.26 -9.80
C LYS A 512 34.53 23.74 -10.09
N SER A 513 35.27 24.62 -9.42
CA SER A 513 35.59 25.96 -9.90
C SER A 513 36.82 26.51 -9.15
N GLY A 514 37.81 26.98 -9.91
CA GLY A 514 38.66 28.12 -9.53
C GLY A 514 39.80 27.93 -8.53
N ARG A 515 41.04 28.07 -9.04
CA ARG A 515 42.28 28.36 -8.29
C ARG A 515 42.12 29.60 -7.39
N THR A 516 42.63 29.52 -6.15
CA THR A 516 43.63 30.46 -5.61
C THR A 516 44.27 29.91 -4.33
N SER A 517 45.54 30.26 -4.15
CA SER A 517 46.50 29.81 -3.16
C SER A 517 46.24 30.34 -1.74
N GLY A 518 46.44 29.48 -0.73
CA GLY A 518 46.61 29.85 0.67
C GLY A 518 47.31 28.72 1.42
N LYS A 519 48.48 29.02 2.01
CA LYS A 519 49.35 28.09 2.75
C LYS A 519 48.76 27.70 4.11
N GLY A 520 48.99 26.44 4.51
CA GLY A 520 49.24 26.04 5.91
C GLY A 520 48.08 25.37 6.66
N TRP A 521 48.08 24.04 6.72
CA TRP A 521 48.43 23.29 7.95
C TRP A 521 48.60 21.80 7.59
N SER A 522 49.66 21.18 8.13
CA SER A 522 50.06 19.80 7.90
C SER A 522 49.01 18.82 8.44
N ALA A 523 48.68 17.82 7.63
CA ALA A 523 47.81 16.71 8.00
C ALA A 523 48.45 15.88 9.12
N HIS A 524 47.76 15.78 10.26
CA HIS A 524 47.93 14.65 11.16
C HIS A 524 47.17 13.45 10.59
N ASN A 525 47.82 12.29 10.70
CA ASN A 525 47.38 10.97 10.25
C ASN A 525 45.90 10.71 10.55
N ALA A 526 45.10 10.51 9.51
CA ALA A 526 43.86 9.76 9.62
C ALA A 526 44.24 8.28 9.77
N GLU A 527 44.32 7.82 11.01
CA GLU A 527 44.27 6.39 11.30
C GLU A 527 43.01 5.82 10.65
N LYS A 528 43.15 4.66 10.03
CA LYS A 528 42.01 3.87 9.57
C LYS A 528 41.17 3.57 10.81
N ASP A 529 39.92 4.01 10.83
CA ASP A 529 38.94 3.54 11.80
C ASP A 529 38.90 2.00 11.72
N GLU A 530 39.53 1.33 12.69
CA GLU A 530 39.31 -0.08 12.93
C GLU A 530 37.83 -0.24 13.27
N GLU A 531 37.10 -1.05 12.51
CA GLU A 531 35.74 -1.46 12.87
C GLU A 531 35.80 -2.08 14.28
N GLN A 532 35.40 -1.31 15.29
CA GLN A 532 35.39 -1.80 16.66
C GLN A 532 34.43 -2.99 16.74
N PRO A 533 34.88 -4.14 17.29
CA PRO A 533 34.01 -5.31 17.41
C PRO A 533 32.76 -4.93 18.23
N PRO A 534 31.60 -5.56 17.95
CA PRO A 534 30.39 -5.30 18.70
C PRO A 534 30.63 -5.54 20.19
N PHE A 535 29.87 -4.85 21.05
CA PHE A 535 29.94 -5.08 22.48
C PHE A 535 29.66 -6.55 22.80
N GLN A 536 30.56 -7.18 23.56
CA GLN A 536 30.46 -8.58 23.96
C GLN A 536 30.41 -8.67 25.48
N ILE A 537 29.61 -9.61 25.94
CA ILE A 537 29.67 -10.08 27.31
C ILE A 537 30.48 -11.38 27.27
N THR A 538 31.53 -11.48 28.07
CA THR A 538 32.46 -12.63 28.00
C THR A 538 32.53 -13.38 29.31
N ASP A 539 32.52 -14.71 29.20
CA ASP A 539 32.80 -15.65 30.28
C ASP A 539 31.95 -15.42 31.55
N ILE A 540 30.63 -15.43 31.38
CA ILE A 540 29.67 -15.27 32.47
C ILE A 540 29.40 -16.61 33.14
N ASP A 541 29.83 -16.70 34.39
CA ASP A 541 29.39 -17.71 35.35
C ASP A 541 28.43 -17.07 36.35
N LEU A 542 27.17 -17.52 36.34
CA LEU A 542 26.13 -16.92 37.17
C LEU A 542 25.07 -17.95 37.58
N GLU A 543 24.77 -17.98 38.88
CA GLU A 543 23.67 -18.75 39.46
C GLU A 543 22.74 -17.84 40.27
N ILE A 544 21.44 -17.96 40.00
CA ILE A 544 20.38 -17.17 40.65
C ILE A 544 19.34 -18.12 41.24
N GLY A 545 19.04 -17.98 42.54
CA GLY A 545 18.03 -18.77 43.24
C GLY A 545 16.60 -18.45 42.81
N ARG A 546 15.66 -19.35 43.14
CA ARG A 546 14.23 -19.21 42.77
C ARG A 546 13.48 -18.14 43.55
N ASP A 547 13.93 -17.78 44.74
CA ASP A 547 13.39 -16.69 45.56
C ASP A 547 14.52 -15.74 45.99
N GLU A 548 15.06 -15.01 45.02
CA GLU A 548 16.20 -14.12 45.20
C GLU A 548 15.95 -12.80 44.48
N LEU A 549 16.22 -11.67 45.14
CA LEU A 549 16.26 -10.35 44.56
C LEU A 549 17.71 -9.92 44.33
N ILE A 550 18.12 -9.86 43.07
CA ILE A 550 19.47 -9.47 42.64
C ILE A 550 19.45 -8.09 42.01
N ALA A 551 20.39 -7.23 42.41
CA ALA A 551 20.66 -5.97 41.71
C ALA A 551 21.86 -6.09 40.77
N VAL A 552 21.77 -5.55 39.56
CA VAL A 552 22.87 -5.45 38.59
C VAL A 552 23.30 -3.99 38.49
N ILE A 553 24.56 -3.70 38.84
CA ILE A 553 25.12 -2.35 38.89
C ILE A 553 26.42 -2.24 38.10
N GLY A 554 26.82 -1.01 37.79
CA GLY A 554 28.03 -0.71 37.03
C GLY A 554 27.94 0.65 36.33
N THR A 555 29.06 1.13 35.81
CA THR A 555 29.13 2.38 35.03
C THR A 555 28.23 2.35 33.79
N VAL A 556 27.90 3.52 33.23
CA VAL A 556 27.14 3.58 31.97
C VAL A 556 27.96 2.88 30.87
N GLY A 557 27.34 1.97 30.14
CA GLY A 557 28.04 1.16 29.12
C GLY A 557 28.77 -0.10 29.64
N SER A 558 28.65 -0.44 30.93
CA SER A 558 29.30 -1.65 31.49
C SER A 558 28.68 -2.99 31.07
N GLY A 559 27.49 -2.98 30.44
CA GLY A 559 26.79 -4.18 29.96
C GLY A 559 25.55 -4.62 30.76
N LYS A 560 25.04 -3.81 31.70
CA LYS A 560 23.87 -4.15 32.55
C LYS A 560 22.62 -4.56 31.76
N SER A 561 22.16 -3.68 30.88
CA SER A 561 21.00 -3.95 30.01
C SER A 561 21.27 -5.14 29.09
N SER A 562 22.49 -5.26 28.58
CA SER A 562 22.90 -6.40 27.74
C SER A 562 22.85 -7.72 28.50
N LEU A 563 23.22 -7.78 29.78
CA LEU A 563 23.07 -8.99 30.60
C LEU A 563 21.59 -9.38 30.77
N LEU A 564 20.72 -8.40 31.00
CA LEU A 564 19.27 -8.64 31.06
C LEU A 564 18.70 -9.10 29.72
N GLU A 565 19.17 -8.55 28.61
CA GLU A 565 18.75 -8.96 27.26
C GLU A 565 19.28 -10.35 26.88
N ALA A 566 20.47 -10.74 27.35
CA ALA A 566 20.97 -12.10 27.26
C ALA A 566 20.13 -13.08 28.09
N LEU A 567 19.65 -12.68 29.27
CA LEU A 567 18.69 -13.46 30.06
C LEU A 567 17.28 -13.47 29.45
N ALA A 568 16.88 -12.41 28.74
CA ALA A 568 15.62 -12.38 28.02
C ALA A 568 15.63 -13.29 26.77
N GLY A 569 16.82 -13.68 26.30
CA GLY A 569 17.01 -14.50 25.12
C GLY A 569 17.24 -13.70 23.84
N GLU A 570 17.54 -12.40 23.91
CA GLU A 570 17.69 -11.53 22.74
C GLU A 570 19.12 -11.52 22.18
N MET A 571 20.14 -11.52 23.05
CA MET A 571 21.53 -11.60 22.60
C MET A 571 21.90 -12.99 22.11
N ARG A 572 22.81 -13.07 21.13
CA ARG A 572 23.30 -14.36 20.61
C ARG A 572 24.37 -14.96 21.53
N LEU A 573 24.18 -16.22 21.91
CA LEU A 573 25.20 -17.03 22.60
C LEU A 573 26.31 -17.44 21.62
N THR A 574 27.56 -17.12 21.94
CA THR A 574 28.75 -17.50 21.15
C THR A 574 29.50 -18.70 21.72
N SER A 575 29.49 -18.86 23.04
CA SER A 575 30.09 -19.99 23.77
C SER A 575 29.42 -20.19 25.12
N GLY A 576 29.56 -21.38 25.71
CA GLY A 576 29.00 -21.73 27.02
C GLY A 576 27.59 -22.31 26.93
N ARG A 577 26.90 -22.39 28.08
CA ARG A 577 25.51 -22.89 28.18
C ARG A 577 24.67 -22.05 29.14
N VAL A 578 23.38 -21.98 28.86
CA VAL A 578 22.39 -21.25 29.68
C VAL A 578 21.22 -22.17 29.99
N HIS A 579 20.97 -22.41 31.28
CA HIS A 579 19.82 -23.17 31.75
C HIS A 579 18.84 -22.26 32.49
N MET A 580 17.53 -22.45 32.26
CA MET A 580 16.46 -21.75 32.98
C MET A 580 15.46 -22.74 33.58
N GLY A 581 15.14 -22.55 34.85
CA GLY A 581 14.20 -23.41 35.60
C GLY A 581 12.80 -22.83 35.81
N MET A 582 12.51 -21.64 35.28
CA MET A 582 11.22 -20.97 35.43
C MET A 582 10.91 -20.04 34.23
N THR A 583 9.62 -19.78 33.98
CA THR A 583 9.18 -18.81 32.96
C THR A 583 9.61 -17.38 33.31
N ARG A 584 9.84 -16.54 32.30
CA ARG A 584 10.37 -15.18 32.45
C ARG A 584 9.39 -14.09 32.03
N ALA A 585 9.50 -12.92 32.67
CA ALA A 585 8.89 -11.65 32.27
C ALA A 585 9.98 -10.59 32.16
N PHE A 586 9.86 -9.67 31.20
CA PHE A 586 10.85 -8.63 30.96
C PHE A 586 10.19 -7.25 30.95
N CYS A 587 10.75 -6.34 31.76
CA CYS A 587 10.40 -4.93 31.84
C CYS A 587 11.57 -4.12 31.27
N PRO A 588 11.53 -3.75 29.96
CA PRO A 588 12.61 -2.99 29.33
C PRO A 588 12.68 -1.55 29.84
N GLN A 589 13.85 -0.91 29.65
CA GLN A 589 14.08 0.49 30.01
C GLN A 589 13.10 1.45 29.31
N TYR A 590 12.87 1.23 28.01
CA TYR A 590 11.86 1.96 27.25
C TYR A 590 10.54 1.18 27.21
N ALA A 591 9.56 1.63 28.00
CA ALA A 591 8.24 1.02 28.05
C ALA A 591 7.51 1.08 26.69
N TRP A 592 7.20 -0.09 26.14
CA TRP A 592 6.37 -0.22 24.94
C TRP A 592 4.89 -0.46 25.32
N ILE A 593 4.00 0.34 24.73
CA ILE A 593 2.57 0.31 24.99
C ILE A 593 1.81 -0.01 23.71
N GLN A 594 0.90 -0.98 23.78
CA GLN A 594 0.02 -1.36 22.68
C GLN A 594 -1.08 -0.32 22.48
N ASN A 595 -1.51 -0.13 21.22
CA ASN A 595 -2.64 0.73 20.87
C ASN A 595 -3.98 0.03 21.20
N THR A 596 -4.27 -0.09 22.49
CA THR A 596 -5.48 -0.70 23.07
C THR A 596 -5.80 -0.03 24.41
N SER A 597 -6.79 -0.52 25.15
CA SER A 597 -7.13 0.00 26.48
C SER A 597 -5.97 -0.13 27.49
N VAL A 598 -5.98 0.69 28.54
CA VAL A 598 -5.05 0.57 29.68
C VAL A 598 -5.12 -0.84 30.28
N ARG A 599 -6.34 -1.36 30.46
CA ARG A 599 -6.59 -2.71 30.98
C ARG A 599 -5.96 -3.78 30.10
N ASP A 600 -6.20 -3.78 28.79
CA ASP A 600 -5.67 -4.80 27.89
C ASP A 600 -4.14 -4.76 27.80
N ASN A 601 -3.54 -3.57 27.97
CA ASN A 601 -2.10 -3.43 28.06
C ASN A 601 -1.51 -4.12 29.30
N ILE A 602 -2.22 -4.12 30.43
CA ILE A 602 -1.80 -4.79 31.67
C ILE A 602 -2.07 -6.29 31.59
N LEU A 603 -3.25 -6.69 31.10
CA LEU A 603 -3.64 -8.09 30.95
C LEU A 603 -2.77 -8.82 29.93
N PHE A 604 -2.42 -8.16 28.82
CA PHE A 604 -1.52 -8.65 27.78
C PHE A 604 -1.84 -10.08 27.28
N GLY A 605 -3.14 -10.37 27.09
CA GLY A 605 -3.64 -11.67 26.63
C GLY A 605 -3.99 -12.67 27.74
N HIS A 606 -3.72 -12.36 29.01
CA HIS A 606 -4.21 -13.14 30.14
C HIS A 606 -5.68 -12.80 30.48
N GLY A 607 -6.38 -13.74 31.12
CA GLY A 607 -7.76 -13.54 31.57
C GLY A 607 -7.86 -12.49 32.68
N PHE A 608 -8.99 -11.78 32.73
CA PHE A 608 -9.24 -10.76 33.74
C PHE A 608 -9.63 -11.36 35.09
N ASP A 609 -8.70 -11.27 36.06
CA ASP A 609 -8.94 -11.48 37.49
C ASP A 609 -8.98 -10.13 38.21
N GLU A 610 -10.17 -9.75 38.67
CA GLU A 610 -10.44 -8.46 39.33
C GLU A 610 -9.64 -8.27 40.62
N LYS A 611 -9.51 -9.29 41.47
CA LYS A 611 -8.80 -9.17 42.75
C LYS A 611 -7.33 -8.91 42.52
N ARG A 612 -6.73 -9.71 41.63
CA ARG A 612 -5.31 -9.58 41.28
C ARG A 612 -5.05 -8.27 40.55
N TYR A 613 -5.93 -7.89 39.63
CA TYR A 613 -5.80 -6.64 38.89
C TYR A 613 -5.77 -5.44 39.84
N ASN A 614 -6.73 -5.34 40.77
CA ASN A 614 -6.77 -4.26 41.76
C ASN A 614 -5.54 -4.22 42.67
N GLN A 615 -5.01 -5.39 43.07
CA GLN A 615 -3.76 -5.47 43.83
C GLN A 615 -2.56 -4.92 43.04
N VAL A 616 -2.46 -5.26 41.75
CA VAL A 616 -1.39 -4.75 40.87
C VAL A 616 -1.51 -3.24 40.67
N ILE A 617 -2.72 -2.71 40.45
CA ILE A 617 -2.95 -1.27 40.29
C ILE A 617 -2.52 -0.50 41.56
N ASP A 618 -2.88 -0.98 42.76
CA ASP A 618 -2.47 -0.35 44.02
C ASP A 618 -0.94 -0.42 44.24
N ALA A 619 -0.35 -1.59 43.98
CA ALA A 619 1.10 -1.79 44.15
C ALA A 619 1.92 -0.92 43.19
N CYS A 620 1.43 -0.71 41.97
CA CYS A 620 2.07 0.15 40.97
C CYS A 620 1.70 1.64 41.10
N ALA A 621 0.89 2.03 42.09
CA ALA A 621 0.42 3.41 42.29
C ALA A 621 -0.29 4.01 41.06
N LEU A 622 -1.04 3.20 40.31
CA LEU A 622 -1.78 3.62 39.11
C LEU A 622 -3.18 4.17 39.43
N GLN A 623 -3.65 4.06 40.68
CA GLN A 623 -5.02 4.43 41.08
C GLN A 623 -5.35 5.91 40.77
N SER A 624 -4.41 6.81 41.05
CA SER A 624 -4.56 8.24 40.79
C SER A 624 -4.56 8.55 39.29
N ASP A 625 -3.75 7.83 38.50
CA ASP A 625 -3.73 7.98 37.04
C ASP A 625 -5.06 7.54 36.42
N LEU A 626 -5.59 6.40 36.85
CA LEU A 626 -6.88 5.87 36.37
C LEU A 626 -8.04 6.80 36.71
N ALA A 627 -8.01 7.50 37.85
CA ALA A 627 -9.06 8.46 38.23
C ALA A 627 -9.07 9.71 37.32
N ILE A 628 -7.94 10.06 36.72
CA ILE A 628 -7.81 11.20 35.81
C ILE A 628 -8.24 10.83 34.39
N PHE A 629 -8.15 9.54 34.02
CA PHE A 629 -8.48 9.09 32.68
C PHE A 629 -10.00 9.17 32.40
N PRO A 630 -10.42 9.60 31.19
CA PRO A 630 -11.83 9.83 30.87
C PRO A 630 -12.74 8.62 31.08
N ASP A 631 -12.28 7.42 30.71
CA ASP A 631 -13.00 6.15 30.87
C ASP A 631 -12.24 5.20 31.81
N GLY A 632 -11.48 5.75 32.77
CA GLY A 632 -10.68 4.95 33.70
C GLY A 632 -9.72 4.01 32.98
N ASP A 633 -9.77 2.72 33.32
CA ASP A 633 -8.91 1.68 32.75
C ASP A 633 -9.35 1.18 31.35
N GLN A 634 -10.54 1.56 30.88
CA GLN A 634 -11.01 1.30 29.51
C GLN A 634 -10.53 2.35 28.51
N THR A 635 -9.86 3.41 28.99
CA THR A 635 -9.34 4.47 28.14
C THR A 635 -8.37 3.91 27.10
N GLU A 636 -8.64 4.20 25.82
CA GLU A 636 -7.77 3.80 24.72
C GLU A 636 -6.47 4.60 24.73
N ILE A 637 -5.34 3.89 24.83
CA ILE A 637 -4.01 4.48 24.71
C ILE A 637 -3.69 4.56 23.21
N GLY A 638 -3.76 5.76 22.63
CA GLY A 638 -3.46 5.99 21.21
C GLY A 638 -2.06 5.58 20.78
N GLU A 639 -1.75 5.68 19.48
CA GLU A 639 -0.47 5.23 18.90
C GLU A 639 0.75 5.78 19.67
N ARG A 640 1.62 4.87 20.17
CA ARG A 640 2.81 5.16 21.02
C ARG A 640 2.54 5.75 22.42
N GLY A 641 1.28 5.79 22.86
CA GLY A 641 0.90 6.33 24.17
C GLY A 641 1.33 7.78 24.36
N ILE A 642 1.23 8.62 23.32
CA ILE A 642 1.58 10.06 23.37
C ILE A 642 0.75 10.78 24.45
N THR A 643 -0.40 10.23 24.80
CA THR A 643 -1.36 10.76 25.77
C THR A 643 -0.95 10.56 27.23
N ILE A 644 0.05 9.73 27.53
CA ILE A 644 0.48 9.41 28.91
C ILE A 644 1.95 9.80 29.16
N SER A 645 2.25 10.21 30.40
CA SER A 645 3.59 10.65 30.81
C SER A 645 4.60 9.49 30.84
N GLY A 646 5.90 9.81 30.85
CA GLY A 646 6.96 8.80 30.93
C GLY A 646 6.83 7.91 32.18
N GLY A 647 6.55 8.51 33.34
CA GLY A 647 6.31 7.77 34.58
C GLY A 647 5.09 6.86 34.52
N GLN A 648 3.99 7.31 33.90
CA GLN A 648 2.80 6.48 33.67
C GLN A 648 3.09 5.27 32.78
N LYS A 649 3.87 5.45 31.70
CA LYS A 649 4.29 4.34 30.83
C LYS A 649 5.11 3.30 31.60
N GLN A 650 6.03 3.76 32.45
CA GLN A 650 6.86 2.87 33.24
C GLN A 650 6.05 2.09 34.27
N ARG A 651 5.13 2.76 34.99
CA ARG A 651 4.20 2.09 35.92
C ARG A 651 3.35 1.03 35.24
N LEU A 652 2.83 1.32 34.05
CA LEU A 652 2.06 0.36 33.25
C LEU A 652 2.89 -0.86 32.84
N ASN A 653 4.15 -0.64 32.46
CA ASN A 653 5.09 -1.69 32.07
C ASN A 653 5.39 -2.65 33.23
N ILE A 654 5.60 -2.09 34.43
CA ILE A 654 5.81 -2.86 35.66
C ILE A 654 4.54 -3.65 36.01
N ALA A 655 3.36 -3.01 35.93
CA ALA A 655 2.08 -3.66 36.17
C ALA A 655 1.87 -4.88 35.26
N ARG A 656 2.20 -4.75 33.97
CA ARG A 656 2.17 -5.86 32.99
C ARG A 656 3.08 -7.01 33.41
N ALA A 657 4.32 -6.72 33.82
CA ALA A 657 5.25 -7.75 34.26
C ALA A 657 4.74 -8.51 35.50
N ILE A 658 4.18 -7.81 36.48
CA ILE A 658 3.62 -8.42 37.70
C ILE A 658 2.36 -9.25 37.39
N TYR A 659 1.51 -8.78 36.48
CA TYR A 659 0.28 -9.47 36.11
C TYR A 659 0.53 -10.78 35.34
N SER A 660 1.60 -10.84 34.53
CA SER A 660 1.98 -12.05 33.75
C SER A 660 2.22 -13.31 34.60
N ASN A 661 2.52 -13.13 35.89
CA ASN A 661 2.80 -14.21 36.84
C ASN A 661 4.06 -15.05 36.57
N SER A 662 5.04 -14.56 35.80
CA SER A 662 6.28 -15.31 35.54
C SER A 662 7.11 -15.58 36.80
N GLY A 663 7.89 -16.66 36.79
CA GLY A 663 8.76 -17.05 37.91
C GLY A 663 10.08 -16.27 37.99
N ILE A 664 10.55 -15.74 36.85
CA ILE A 664 11.68 -14.82 36.73
C ILE A 664 11.15 -13.47 36.26
N VAL A 665 11.51 -12.39 36.94
CA VAL A 665 11.15 -11.01 36.54
C VAL A 665 12.42 -10.21 36.34
N LEU A 666 12.68 -9.85 35.08
CA LEU A 666 13.82 -9.06 34.63
C LEU A 666 13.37 -7.60 34.49
N MET A 667 14.06 -6.67 35.16
CA MET A 667 13.69 -5.25 35.19
C MET A 667 14.90 -4.38 34.86
N ASP A 668 14.82 -3.62 33.77
CA ASP A 668 15.86 -2.68 33.34
C ASP A 668 15.46 -1.25 33.70
N ASP A 669 16.07 -0.72 34.76
CA ASP A 669 15.88 0.61 35.32
C ASP A 669 14.40 1.05 35.49
N PRO A 670 13.57 0.26 36.20
CA PRO A 670 12.13 0.48 36.32
C PRO A 670 11.74 1.77 37.07
N LEU A 671 12.66 2.38 37.83
CA LEU A 671 12.36 3.51 38.71
C LEU A 671 12.86 4.88 38.19
N SER A 672 13.49 4.93 37.02
CA SER A 672 14.13 6.15 36.49
C SER A 672 13.16 7.29 36.14
N ALA A 673 11.95 6.95 35.69
CA ALA A 673 10.96 7.92 35.21
C ALA A 673 9.87 8.26 36.24
N VAL A 674 10.01 7.81 37.49
CA VAL A 674 9.00 8.00 38.56
C VAL A 674 9.58 8.78 39.74
N ASP A 675 8.74 9.59 40.38
CA ASP A 675 9.13 10.37 41.57
C ASP A 675 9.54 9.46 42.74
N ALA A 676 10.47 9.92 43.58
CA ALA A 676 11.03 9.12 44.67
C ALA A 676 10.00 8.55 45.68
N HIS A 677 8.85 9.20 45.86
CA HIS A 677 7.78 8.68 46.72
C HIS A 677 7.05 7.50 46.05
N VAL A 678 6.68 7.66 44.78
CA VAL A 678 6.08 6.59 43.96
C VAL A 678 7.06 5.43 43.81
N GLY A 679 8.34 5.73 43.55
CA GLY A 679 9.39 4.72 43.43
C GLY A 679 9.53 3.87 44.70
N ARG A 680 9.48 4.50 45.89
CA ARG A 680 9.43 3.77 47.16
C ARG A 680 8.22 2.87 47.29
N GLN A 681 7.02 3.35 46.96
CA GLN A 681 5.81 2.53 47.00
C GLN A 681 5.91 1.31 46.07
N ILE A 682 6.42 1.49 44.85
CA ILE A 682 6.63 0.40 43.88
C ILE A 682 7.65 -0.60 44.43
N MET A 683 8.75 -0.12 45.02
CA MET A 683 9.75 -1.00 45.63
C MET A 683 9.15 -1.81 46.78
N ASP A 684 8.42 -1.16 47.69
CA ASP A 684 7.84 -1.78 48.89
C ASP A 684 6.71 -2.76 48.57
N LYS A 685 5.70 -2.30 47.82
CA LYS A 685 4.47 -3.08 47.56
C LYS A 685 4.60 -4.00 46.35
N ALA A 686 5.35 -3.62 45.32
CA ALA A 686 5.39 -4.36 44.05
C ALA A 686 6.60 -5.32 44.01
N ILE A 687 7.83 -4.79 44.10
CA ILE A 687 9.08 -5.57 43.94
C ILE A 687 9.38 -6.45 45.18
N CYS A 688 9.29 -5.88 46.38
CA CYS A 688 9.48 -6.61 47.65
C CYS A 688 8.18 -7.22 48.19
N GLY A 689 7.02 -6.78 47.69
CA GLY A 689 5.70 -7.27 48.10
C GLY A 689 5.14 -8.34 47.17
N LEU A 690 4.41 -7.95 46.13
CA LEU A 690 3.71 -8.88 45.21
C LEU A 690 4.63 -9.86 44.48
N LEU A 691 5.88 -9.48 44.22
CA LEU A 691 6.88 -10.34 43.57
C LEU A 691 7.73 -11.15 44.57
N LYS A 692 7.44 -11.10 45.88
CA LYS A 692 8.11 -11.93 46.88
C LYS A 692 7.88 -13.42 46.60
N GLY A 693 8.87 -14.27 46.86
CA GLY A 693 8.80 -15.70 46.52
C GLY A 693 9.25 -16.02 45.10
N ARG A 694 9.90 -15.08 44.40
CA ARG A 694 10.29 -15.21 42.98
C ARG A 694 11.70 -14.70 42.72
N CYS A 695 12.26 -15.14 41.60
CA CYS A 695 13.52 -14.68 41.07
C CYS A 695 13.32 -13.29 40.44
N ARG A 696 13.99 -12.28 40.97
CA ARG A 696 13.88 -10.89 40.53
C ARG A 696 15.28 -10.36 40.22
N VAL A 697 15.48 -9.89 38.99
CA VAL A 697 16.76 -9.29 38.57
C VAL A 697 16.50 -7.84 38.18
N LEU A 698 17.13 -6.92 38.90
CA LEU A 698 16.92 -5.48 38.78
C LEU A 698 18.22 -4.79 38.36
N ALA A 699 18.31 -4.30 37.13
CA ALA A 699 19.34 -3.33 36.78
C ALA A 699 18.88 -1.93 37.19
N THR A 700 19.72 -1.19 37.90
CA THR A 700 19.37 0.19 38.30
C THR A 700 20.62 1.03 38.53
N HIS A 701 20.47 2.33 38.32
CA HIS A 701 21.44 3.35 38.72
C HIS A 701 21.14 3.96 40.10
N GLN A 702 19.97 3.66 40.67
CA GLN A 702 19.54 4.21 41.96
C GLN A 702 20.13 3.39 43.10
N LEU A 703 21.05 3.97 43.86
CA LEU A 703 21.78 3.25 44.91
C LEU A 703 20.93 2.95 46.16
N HIS A 704 19.90 3.76 46.43
CA HIS A 704 19.08 3.64 47.63
C HIS A 704 18.26 2.33 47.70
N VAL A 705 18.08 1.61 46.59
CA VAL A 705 17.39 0.32 46.56
C VAL A 705 18.32 -0.88 46.79
N LEU A 706 19.65 -0.69 46.75
CA LEU A 706 20.63 -1.78 46.84
C LEU A 706 20.62 -2.47 48.20
N GLY A 707 20.38 -1.74 49.28
CA GLY A 707 20.31 -2.30 50.64
C GLY A 707 19.14 -3.26 50.88
N ARG A 708 18.21 -3.37 49.92
CA ARG A 708 17.05 -4.26 49.98
C ARG A 708 17.22 -5.52 49.13
N CYS A 709 18.32 -5.62 48.38
CA CYS A 709 18.60 -6.76 47.50
C CYS A 709 19.40 -7.81 48.27
N ASP A 710 19.15 -9.09 47.98
CA ASP A 710 19.84 -10.21 48.62
C ASP A 710 21.30 -10.28 48.16
N ARG A 711 21.53 -10.10 46.86
CA ARG A 711 22.85 -10.08 46.23
C ARG A 711 22.96 -8.98 45.17
N ILE A 712 24.19 -8.53 44.92
CA ILE A 712 24.50 -7.47 43.97
C ILE A 712 25.58 -7.99 43.02
N ILE A 713 25.32 -7.86 41.71
CA ILE A 713 26.25 -8.15 40.62
C ILE A 713 26.88 -6.84 40.16
N VAL A 714 28.20 -6.74 40.29
CA VAL A 714 28.99 -5.61 39.78
C VAL A 714 29.49 -5.96 38.39
N MET A 715 28.98 -5.28 37.38
CA MET A 715 29.44 -5.40 35.99
C MET A 715 30.48 -4.35 35.65
N ASP A 716 31.55 -4.79 35.00
CA ASP A 716 32.61 -3.94 34.47
C ASP A 716 33.02 -4.43 33.07
N HIS A 717 33.01 -3.54 32.08
CA HIS A 717 33.40 -3.82 30.69
C HIS A 717 32.93 -5.18 30.11
N GLY A 718 31.64 -5.54 30.31
CA GLY A 718 31.08 -6.79 29.76
C GLY A 718 31.48 -8.06 30.51
N ARG A 719 31.99 -7.95 31.74
CA ARG A 719 32.30 -9.08 32.64
C ARG A 719 31.68 -8.85 34.01
N ILE A 720 31.45 -9.94 34.73
CA ILE A 720 31.09 -9.88 36.15
C ILE A 720 32.38 -9.70 36.97
N HIS A 721 32.51 -8.57 37.65
CA HIS A 721 33.65 -8.27 38.51
C HIS A 721 33.51 -8.92 39.89
N ALA A 722 32.32 -8.84 40.47
CA ALA A 722 32.02 -9.42 41.78
C ALA A 722 30.52 -9.68 41.94
N VAL A 723 30.17 -10.72 42.71
CA VAL A 723 28.78 -10.99 43.14
C VAL A 723 28.77 -11.27 44.64
N ASP A 724 28.18 -10.37 45.42
CA ASP A 724 28.09 -10.56 46.88
C ASP A 724 27.00 -9.67 47.51
N THR A 725 26.86 -9.72 48.84
CA THR A 725 25.96 -8.84 49.59
C THR A 725 26.50 -7.42 49.67
N PHE A 726 25.62 -6.44 49.90
CA PHE A 726 25.98 -5.02 49.99
C PHE A 726 27.13 -4.75 50.97
N GLU A 727 27.04 -5.29 52.19
CA GLU A 727 28.05 -5.07 53.24
C GLU A 727 29.43 -5.64 52.86
N LYS A 728 29.45 -6.80 52.20
CA LYS A 728 30.69 -7.46 51.79
C LYS A 728 31.32 -6.76 50.59
N LEU A 729 30.52 -6.33 49.61
CA LEU A 729 31.03 -5.52 48.50
C LEU A 729 31.59 -4.17 48.96
N MET A 730 30.92 -3.49 49.90
CA MET A 730 31.40 -2.23 50.50
C MET A 730 32.79 -2.37 51.13
N ARG A 731 33.15 -3.57 51.63
CA ARG A 731 34.47 -3.83 52.25
C ARG A 731 35.52 -4.31 51.26
N THR A 732 35.11 -5.04 50.22
CA THR A 732 36.02 -5.89 49.44
C THR A 732 36.25 -5.40 48.00
N SER A 733 35.30 -4.69 47.40
CA SER A 733 35.38 -4.25 46.00
C SER A 733 35.69 -2.76 45.88
N ALA A 734 36.88 -2.44 45.39
CA ALA A 734 37.29 -1.06 45.10
C ALA A 734 36.41 -0.41 44.00
N VAL A 735 35.98 -1.19 42.99
CA VAL A 735 35.08 -0.72 41.92
C VAL A 735 33.73 -0.31 42.49
N PHE A 736 33.18 -1.11 43.41
CA PHE A 736 31.92 -0.78 44.07
C PHE A 736 32.05 0.44 44.99
N GLN A 737 33.13 0.53 45.79
CA GLN A 737 33.41 1.71 46.61
C GLN A 737 33.52 2.99 45.77
N ALA A 738 34.20 2.92 44.63
CA ALA A 738 34.35 4.06 43.71
C ALA A 738 33.00 4.49 43.08
N LEU A 739 32.12 3.54 42.74
CA LEU A 739 30.77 3.84 42.28
C LEU A 739 29.94 4.55 43.37
N MET A 740 30.02 4.06 44.61
CA MET A 740 29.31 4.68 45.74
C MET A 740 29.84 6.08 46.07
N SER A 741 31.16 6.31 45.99
CA SER A 741 31.78 7.61 46.28
C SER A 741 31.53 8.67 45.21
N ASN A 742 31.55 8.29 43.93
CA ASN A 742 31.32 9.21 42.82
C ASN A 742 29.88 9.74 42.79
N ILE A 743 28.93 8.93 43.25
CA ILE A 743 27.49 9.26 43.21
C ILE A 743 27.06 10.02 44.47
N SER A 744 27.66 9.73 45.63
CA SER A 744 27.40 10.52 46.85
C SER A 744 27.87 11.97 46.75
N GLN A 745 28.80 12.30 45.83
CA GLN A 745 29.15 13.69 45.49
C GLN A 745 28.10 14.40 44.60
N GLN A 746 27.34 13.65 43.78
CA GLN A 746 26.25 14.21 42.96
C GLN A 746 24.97 14.44 43.77
N GLU A 747 24.64 13.57 44.74
CA GLU A 747 23.49 13.79 45.62
C GLU A 747 23.68 15.01 46.54
N THR A 748 24.91 15.35 46.92
CA THR A 748 25.18 16.57 47.72
C THR A 748 25.00 17.88 46.94
N SER A 749 25.10 17.88 45.60
CA SER A 749 24.90 19.08 44.79
C SER A 749 23.44 19.43 44.50
N ASP A 750 22.50 18.49 44.69
CA ASP A 750 21.07 18.69 44.41
C ASP A 750 20.24 19.09 45.65
N THR A 751 20.90 19.32 46.81
CA THR A 751 20.22 19.57 48.10
C THR A 751 20.08 21.03 48.53
N GLU A 752 20.34 22.02 47.67
CA GLU A 752 20.13 23.43 48.03
C GLU A 752 19.26 24.18 47.02
N THR A 753 17.94 24.08 47.18
CA THR A 753 17.01 25.22 47.08
C THR A 753 15.60 24.81 47.54
N PRO A 754 15.10 25.27 48.70
CA PRO A 754 13.68 25.23 49.00
C PRO A 754 13.00 26.38 48.23
N ASN A 755 12.62 26.13 46.98
CA ASN A 755 11.86 27.11 46.21
C ASN A 755 10.37 27.03 46.56
N GLN A 756 9.81 28.22 46.75
CA GLN A 756 8.47 28.51 47.24
C GLN A 756 7.39 27.66 46.57
N ARG A 757 6.53 27.06 47.40
CA ARG A 757 5.22 26.59 46.97
C ARG A 757 4.38 27.83 46.65
N ASP A 758 4.24 28.14 45.37
CA ASP A 758 3.11 28.89 44.90
C ASP A 758 1.88 27.98 45.01
N ASP A 759 0.97 28.35 45.90
CA ASP A 759 -0.39 27.82 45.97
C ASP A 759 -1.13 28.18 44.67
N ILE A 760 -0.97 27.34 43.64
CA ILE A 760 -1.94 27.30 42.54
C ILE A 760 -3.17 26.60 43.09
N GLN A 761 -4.13 27.39 43.56
CA GLN A 761 -5.53 26.97 43.66
C GLN A 761 -5.94 26.41 42.31
N LEU A 762 -5.96 25.09 42.20
CA LEU A 762 -6.71 24.39 41.17
C LEU A 762 -8.18 24.76 41.38
N LYS A 763 -8.67 25.70 40.57
CA LYS A 763 -10.10 25.86 40.38
C LYS A 763 -10.65 24.52 39.93
N GLU A 764 -11.45 23.90 40.77
CA GLU A 764 -12.44 22.90 40.37
C GLU A 764 -13.38 23.57 39.35
N GLU A 765 -12.98 23.58 38.08
CA GLU A 765 -13.96 23.70 37.01
C GLU A 765 -14.72 22.39 36.96
N ASN A 766 -16.01 22.47 37.26
CA ASN A 766 -17.00 21.41 37.08
C ASN A 766 -16.87 20.78 35.68
N MET A 767 -16.07 19.70 35.58
CA MET A 767 -16.06 18.79 34.43
C MET A 767 -17.24 17.80 34.52
N SER A 768 -18.45 18.29 34.75
CA SER A 768 -19.66 17.48 34.78
C SER A 768 -20.36 17.36 33.42
N ASN A 769 -19.71 17.77 32.33
CA ASN A 769 -20.32 17.73 30.98
C ASN A 769 -19.33 17.38 29.86
N ARG A 770 -18.47 16.38 30.06
CA ARG A 770 -17.83 15.69 28.93
C ARG A 770 -18.64 14.43 28.60
N PRO A 771 -19.05 14.21 27.34
CA PRO A 771 -19.73 12.99 26.97
C PRO A 771 -18.79 11.80 27.24
N THR A 772 -19.23 10.90 28.11
CA THR A 772 -18.62 9.61 28.39
C THR A 772 -18.53 8.78 27.11
N GLY A 773 -17.37 8.16 26.84
CA GLY A 773 -17.17 7.23 25.72
C GLY A 773 -16.70 7.80 24.38
N ALA A 774 -16.10 8.99 24.31
CA ALA A 774 -15.50 9.49 23.06
C ALA A 774 -14.05 9.01 22.90
N ALA A 775 -13.83 8.00 22.04
CA ALA A 775 -12.50 7.57 21.61
C ALA A 775 -11.63 8.79 21.23
N LEU A 776 -10.46 8.93 21.87
CA LEU A 776 -9.60 10.11 21.72
C LEU A 776 -9.10 10.28 20.27
N MET A 777 -8.92 9.14 19.58
CA MET A 777 -8.64 9.10 18.15
C MET A 777 -9.95 9.06 17.38
N GLN A 778 -10.18 10.06 16.53
CA GLN A 778 -11.32 10.04 15.62
C GLN A 778 -11.19 8.86 14.65
N SER A 779 -12.18 7.98 14.60
CA SER A 779 -12.31 6.97 13.54
C SER A 779 -12.33 7.66 12.17
N GLU A 780 -11.74 7.04 11.15
CA GLU A 780 -11.63 7.63 9.80
C GLU A 780 -13.00 8.06 9.26
N GLU A 781 -13.17 9.35 8.94
CA GLU A 781 -14.41 9.88 8.37
C GLU A 781 -14.63 9.29 6.98
N ARG A 782 -15.70 8.51 6.84
CA ARG A 782 -16.23 8.09 5.54
C ARG A 782 -17.31 9.06 5.11
N ALA A 783 -17.12 9.74 3.98
CA ALA A 783 -18.19 10.55 3.40
C ALA A 783 -19.39 9.66 3.06
N ILE A 784 -20.53 9.90 3.71
CA ILE A 784 -21.76 9.11 3.58
C ILE A 784 -22.59 9.58 2.36
N ASN A 785 -22.29 10.76 1.82
CA ASN A 785 -23.10 11.40 0.78
C ASN A 785 -22.44 11.36 -0.62
N PRO A 786 -23.25 11.42 -1.70
CA PRO A 786 -22.75 11.64 -3.05
C PRO A 786 -21.88 12.89 -3.12
N ILE A 787 -20.83 12.85 -3.94
CA ILE A 787 -19.93 13.97 -4.14
C ILE A 787 -20.73 15.15 -4.71
N GLY A 788 -20.81 16.24 -3.94
CA GLY A 788 -21.50 17.46 -4.36
C GLY A 788 -20.77 18.17 -5.50
N TRP A 789 -21.53 18.93 -6.31
CA TRP A 789 -20.98 19.77 -7.39
C TRP A 789 -19.93 20.77 -6.92
N ASP A 790 -19.96 21.15 -5.65
CA ASP A 790 -19.00 22.11 -5.09
C ASP A 790 -17.57 21.56 -5.05
N VAL A 791 -17.40 20.24 -4.92
CA VAL A 791 -16.08 19.58 -5.04
C VAL A 791 -15.53 19.71 -6.45
N TRP A 792 -16.37 19.47 -7.46
CA TRP A 792 -15.99 19.64 -8.87
C TRP A 792 -15.68 21.09 -9.21
N LYS A 793 -16.48 22.05 -8.71
CA LYS A 793 -16.20 23.48 -8.87
C LYS A 793 -14.86 23.85 -8.25
N ALA A 794 -14.57 23.40 -7.02
CA ALA A 794 -13.29 23.67 -6.37
C ALA A 794 -12.11 23.14 -7.19
N TYR A 795 -12.23 21.93 -7.75
CA TYR A 795 -11.19 21.37 -8.62
C TYR A 795 -11.01 22.17 -9.92
N ILE A 796 -12.10 22.54 -10.59
CA ILE A 796 -12.06 23.34 -11.83
C ILE A 796 -11.41 24.71 -11.57
N LEU A 797 -11.80 25.39 -10.47
CA LEU A 797 -11.22 26.68 -10.09
C LEU A 797 -9.73 26.55 -9.74
N ALA A 798 -9.31 25.44 -9.14
CA ALA A 798 -7.91 25.19 -8.81
C ALA A 798 -7.01 25.02 -10.06
N THR A 799 -7.57 24.72 -11.24
CA THR A 799 -6.81 24.65 -12.49
C THR A 799 -6.21 26.00 -12.92
N GLY A 800 -6.66 27.11 -12.32
CA GLY A 800 -6.06 28.44 -12.44
C GLY A 800 -6.86 29.43 -13.29
N SER A 801 -7.60 28.98 -14.31
CA SER A 801 -8.44 29.84 -15.15
C SER A 801 -9.72 29.14 -15.59
N PHE A 802 -10.81 29.90 -15.69
CA PHE A 802 -12.09 29.42 -16.21
C PHE A 802 -12.05 29.07 -17.70
N LEU A 803 -11.03 29.53 -18.45
CA LEU A 803 -10.87 29.20 -19.88
C LEU A 803 -10.34 27.77 -20.11
N ASN A 804 -9.62 27.20 -19.15
CA ASN A 804 -9.04 25.85 -19.27
C ASN A 804 -10.08 24.74 -19.55
N PRO A 805 -11.23 24.65 -18.83
CA PRO A 805 -12.24 23.65 -19.14
C PRO A 805 -12.91 23.85 -20.51
N ILE A 806 -13.06 25.09 -20.97
CA ILE A 806 -13.62 25.38 -22.31
C ILE A 806 -12.67 24.88 -23.39
N LEU A 807 -11.38 25.21 -23.28
CA LEU A 807 -10.35 24.73 -24.20
C LEU A 807 -10.28 23.20 -24.22
N TYR A 808 -10.41 22.56 -23.06
CA TYR A 808 -10.43 21.11 -22.95
C TYR A 808 -11.61 20.45 -23.68
N LEU A 809 -12.82 20.99 -23.52
CA LEU A 809 -14.01 20.50 -24.23
C LEU A 809 -13.88 20.69 -25.74
N PHE A 810 -13.37 21.85 -26.18
CA PHE A 810 -13.10 22.13 -27.59
C PHE A 810 -12.11 21.13 -28.19
N LEU A 811 -10.97 20.87 -27.53
CA LEU A 811 -9.98 19.90 -27.99
C LEU A 811 -10.55 18.47 -28.01
N THR A 812 -11.41 18.11 -27.06
CA THR A 812 -12.10 16.81 -27.04
C THR A 812 -12.96 16.61 -28.28
N LEU A 813 -13.73 17.63 -28.66
CA LEU A 813 -14.54 17.62 -29.87
C LEU A 813 -13.66 17.51 -31.12
N LEU A 814 -12.54 18.24 -31.16
CA LEU A 814 -11.61 18.23 -32.29
C LEU A 814 -10.92 16.86 -32.46
N VAL A 815 -10.52 16.19 -31.37
CA VAL A 815 -9.96 14.83 -31.40
C VAL A 815 -10.96 13.85 -32.02
N ASN A 816 -12.22 13.90 -31.61
CA ASN A 816 -13.24 12.97 -32.12
C ASN A 816 -13.65 13.32 -33.56
N GLY A 817 -13.74 14.61 -33.90
CA GLY A 817 -14.01 15.08 -35.25
C GLY A 817 -12.95 14.63 -36.25
N THR A 818 -11.66 14.73 -35.89
CA THR A 818 -10.55 14.25 -36.74
C THR A 818 -10.54 12.73 -36.88
N LEU A 819 -10.87 11.98 -35.83
CA LEU A 819 -11.02 10.53 -35.90
C LEU A 819 -12.14 10.11 -36.86
N LEU A 820 -13.31 10.76 -36.78
CA LEU A 820 -14.42 10.51 -37.71
C LEU A 820 -14.05 10.89 -39.14
N MET A 821 -13.42 12.05 -39.33
CA MET A 821 -12.99 12.52 -40.65
C MET A 821 -12.03 11.54 -41.31
N ASN A 822 -11.08 10.94 -40.55
CA ASN A 822 -10.19 9.91 -41.09
C ASN A 822 -10.95 8.68 -41.61
N GLY A 823 -11.96 8.21 -40.88
CA GLY A 823 -12.81 7.09 -41.32
C GLY A 823 -13.66 7.44 -42.55
N LEU A 824 -14.25 8.63 -42.58
CA LEU A 824 -15.07 9.12 -43.69
C LEU A 824 -14.24 9.37 -44.96
N TRP A 825 -13.03 9.91 -44.80
CA TRP A 825 -12.13 10.16 -45.93
C TRP A 825 -11.75 8.86 -46.64
N LEU A 826 -11.51 7.80 -45.87
CA LEU A 826 -11.27 6.47 -46.44
C LEU A 826 -12.49 5.97 -47.23
N SER A 827 -13.70 6.19 -46.72
CA SER A 827 -14.93 5.88 -47.47
C SER A 827 -15.01 6.63 -48.79
N PHE A 828 -14.69 7.93 -48.81
CA PHE A 828 -14.69 8.74 -50.03
C PHE A 828 -13.64 8.29 -51.06
N TRP A 829 -12.49 7.82 -50.58
CA TRP A 829 -11.47 7.24 -51.45
C TRP A 829 -11.96 5.93 -52.07
N THR A 830 -12.56 5.02 -51.28
CA THR A 830 -13.07 3.74 -51.79
C THR A 830 -14.25 3.88 -52.75
N SER A 831 -15.06 4.94 -52.61
CA SER A 831 -16.20 5.21 -53.50
C SER A 831 -15.84 6.09 -54.70
N ASP A 832 -14.55 6.43 -54.86
CA ASP A 832 -14.03 7.42 -55.80
C ASP A 832 -14.91 8.68 -55.96
N LYS A 833 -15.24 9.32 -54.84
CA LYS A 833 -16.20 10.43 -54.81
C LYS A 833 -15.72 11.68 -55.58
N TYR A 834 -14.41 11.89 -55.62
CA TYR A 834 -13.72 13.01 -56.25
C TYR A 834 -12.67 12.51 -57.27
N PRO A 835 -13.10 12.14 -58.49
CA PRO A 835 -12.21 11.54 -59.49
C PRO A 835 -11.04 12.43 -59.92
N SER A 836 -11.15 13.75 -59.72
CA SER A 836 -10.13 14.74 -60.09
C SER A 836 -8.85 14.69 -59.24
N LEU A 837 -8.90 14.06 -58.06
CA LEU A 837 -7.77 14.05 -57.12
C LEU A 837 -6.73 12.97 -57.42
N GLY A 838 -7.08 11.93 -58.19
CA GLY A 838 -6.24 10.75 -58.42
C GLY A 838 -5.81 10.02 -57.13
N THR A 839 -5.23 8.83 -57.24
CA THR A 839 -4.84 8.02 -56.06
C THR A 839 -3.83 8.74 -55.16
N GLY A 840 -2.90 9.49 -55.75
CA GLY A 840 -1.91 10.28 -54.99
C GLY A 840 -2.52 11.42 -54.17
N GLY A 841 -3.56 12.09 -54.69
CA GLY A 841 -4.24 13.18 -53.98
C GLY A 841 -5.03 12.68 -52.76
N TYR A 842 -5.76 11.58 -52.91
CA TYR A 842 -6.45 10.95 -51.77
C TYR A 842 -5.48 10.54 -50.66
N LEU A 843 -4.34 9.95 -51.03
CA LEU A 843 -3.31 9.53 -50.10
C LEU A 843 -2.66 10.71 -49.38
N GLY A 844 -2.36 11.80 -50.11
CA GLY A 844 -1.78 13.01 -49.53
C GLY A 844 -2.69 13.65 -48.48
N ILE A 845 -3.99 13.78 -48.77
CA ILE A 845 -4.96 14.34 -47.81
C ILE A 845 -5.10 13.42 -46.59
N TYR A 846 -5.14 12.11 -46.79
CA TYR A 846 -5.22 11.15 -45.69
C TYR A 846 -4.00 11.23 -44.76
N ALA A 847 -2.79 11.39 -45.31
CA ALA A 847 -1.56 11.58 -44.52
C ALA A 847 -1.60 12.89 -43.70
N VAL A 848 -2.09 13.99 -44.29
CA VAL A 848 -2.26 15.27 -43.58
C VAL A 848 -3.26 15.13 -42.44
N LEU A 849 -4.39 14.46 -42.65
CA LEU A 849 -5.38 14.22 -41.60
C LEU A 849 -4.81 13.34 -40.46
N CYS A 850 -3.94 12.38 -40.76
CA CYS A 850 -3.23 11.59 -39.75
C CYS A 850 -2.26 12.43 -38.90
N CYS A 851 -1.45 13.29 -39.55
CA CYS A 851 -0.55 14.21 -38.85
C CYS A 851 -1.32 15.22 -37.99
N PHE A 852 -2.44 15.74 -38.52
CA PHE A 852 -3.32 16.64 -37.78
C PHE A 852 -3.95 15.93 -36.57
N GLN A 853 -4.42 14.69 -36.74
CA GLN A 853 -4.93 13.88 -35.62
C GLN A 853 -3.86 13.69 -34.53
N PHE A 854 -2.62 13.39 -34.91
CA PHE A 854 -1.52 13.26 -33.95
C PHE A 854 -1.30 14.54 -33.14
N ALA A 855 -1.23 15.69 -33.82
CA ALA A 855 -1.04 16.99 -33.18
C ALA A 855 -2.19 17.34 -32.23
N VAL A 856 -3.44 17.11 -32.65
CA VAL A 856 -4.63 17.39 -31.84
C VAL A 856 -4.70 16.46 -30.62
N VAL A 857 -4.40 15.16 -30.76
CA VAL A 857 -4.34 14.21 -29.64
C VAL A 857 -3.24 14.58 -28.64
N TYR A 858 -2.09 15.05 -29.12
CA TYR A 858 -1.01 15.53 -28.26
C TYR A 858 -1.42 16.78 -27.47
N LEU A 859 -1.98 17.79 -28.14
CA LEU A 859 -2.46 19.03 -27.51
C LEU A 859 -3.56 18.76 -26.49
N TYR A 860 -4.52 17.91 -26.84
CA TYR A 860 -5.57 17.46 -25.92
C TYR A 860 -4.99 16.82 -24.65
N SER A 861 -4.04 15.90 -24.82
CA SER A 861 -3.42 15.18 -23.70
C SER A 861 -2.56 16.12 -22.83
N PHE A 862 -1.84 17.04 -23.45
CA PHE A 862 -1.05 18.05 -22.74
C PHE A 862 -1.95 18.99 -21.91
N GLN A 863 -3.06 19.48 -22.47
CA GLN A 863 -3.94 20.43 -21.81
C GLN A 863 -4.59 19.86 -20.54
N ILE A 864 -5.10 18.62 -20.59
CA ILE A 864 -5.72 17.98 -19.42
C ILE A 864 -4.70 17.77 -18.30
N THR A 865 -3.51 17.31 -18.66
CA THR A 865 -2.48 17.03 -17.68
C THR A 865 -1.92 18.31 -17.07
N TYR A 866 -1.69 19.35 -17.87
CA TYR A 866 -1.33 20.67 -17.37
C TYR A 866 -2.38 21.19 -16.37
N SER A 867 -3.66 21.10 -16.72
CA SER A 867 -4.77 21.55 -15.87
C SER A 867 -4.83 20.75 -14.56
N SER A 868 -4.67 19.43 -14.61
CA SER A 868 -4.68 18.54 -13.43
C SER A 868 -3.49 18.80 -12.50
N SER A 869 -2.28 18.94 -13.04
CA SER A 869 -1.08 19.20 -12.25
C SER A 869 -1.11 20.60 -11.60
N ASN A 870 -1.68 21.60 -12.27
CA ASN A 870 -1.85 22.93 -11.68
C ASN A 870 -2.92 22.94 -10.57
N ALA A 871 -4.03 22.20 -10.75
CA ALA A 871 -5.00 21.99 -9.69
C ALA A 871 -4.38 21.32 -8.47
N GLY A 872 -3.60 20.25 -8.68
CA GLY A 872 -2.88 19.56 -7.62
C GLY A 872 -1.91 20.46 -6.84
N LYS A 873 -1.12 21.29 -7.55
CA LYS A 873 -0.25 22.29 -6.94
C LYS A 873 -1.02 23.29 -6.07
N THR A 874 -2.11 23.87 -6.58
CA THR A 874 -2.90 24.89 -5.88
C THR A 874 -3.59 24.32 -4.65
N MET A 875 -4.22 23.14 -4.77
CA MET A 875 -4.90 22.48 -3.66
C MET A 875 -3.94 22.03 -2.56
N LEU A 876 -2.78 21.47 -2.93
CA LEU A 876 -1.73 21.11 -1.97
C LEU A 876 -1.24 22.33 -1.18
N HIS A 877 -1.00 23.44 -1.87
CA HIS A 877 -0.57 24.68 -1.23
C HIS A 877 -1.61 25.17 -0.20
N GLN A 878 -2.88 25.20 -0.57
CA GLN A 878 -3.97 25.59 0.33
C GLN A 878 -4.10 24.63 1.52
N ALA A 879 -3.96 23.32 1.30
CA ALA A 879 -4.02 22.32 2.35
C ALA A 879 -2.86 22.46 3.35
N LEU A 880 -1.61 22.59 2.86
CA LEU A 880 -0.42 22.76 3.70
C LEU A 880 -0.54 24.00 4.59
N HIS A 881 -0.97 25.12 4.01
CA HIS A 881 -1.15 26.38 4.73
C HIS A 881 -2.20 26.27 5.84
N ARG A 882 -3.30 25.52 5.61
CA ARG A 882 -4.35 25.32 6.62
C ARG A 882 -3.93 24.34 7.72
N VAL A 883 -3.27 23.24 7.37
CA VAL A 883 -2.86 22.21 8.34
C VAL A 883 -1.83 22.76 9.31
N LEU A 884 -0.78 23.44 8.82
CA LEU A 884 0.27 23.95 9.71
C LEU A 884 -0.24 25.01 10.70
N ARG A 885 -1.32 25.72 10.35
CA ARG A 885 -1.98 26.71 11.21
C ARG A 885 -3.13 26.14 12.06
N ALA A 886 -3.40 24.84 11.99
CA ALA A 886 -4.41 24.20 12.83
C ALA A 886 -3.94 24.18 14.31
N PRO A 887 -4.85 24.17 15.31
CA PRO A 887 -4.47 24.08 16.73
C PRO A 887 -3.79 22.73 17.07
N MET A 888 -3.09 22.64 18.21
CA MET A 888 -2.43 21.38 18.63
C MET A 888 -3.42 20.23 18.84
N SER A 889 -4.64 20.52 19.30
CA SER A 889 -5.72 19.54 19.44
C SER A 889 -6.03 18.76 18.16
N PHE A 890 -5.85 19.37 16.98
CA PHE A 890 -6.01 18.67 15.70
C PHE A 890 -4.95 17.58 15.50
N PHE A 891 -3.69 17.86 15.88
CA PHE A 891 -2.58 16.93 15.72
C PHE A 891 -2.59 15.82 16.78
N ASP A 892 -3.10 16.11 17.97
CA ASP A 892 -3.19 15.13 19.05
C ASP A 892 -4.35 14.12 18.83
N THR A 893 -5.42 14.53 18.14
CA THR A 893 -6.61 13.68 17.85
C THR A 893 -6.58 13.01 16.48
N THR A 894 -5.78 13.53 15.54
CA THR A 894 -5.69 13.01 14.18
C THR A 894 -4.44 12.14 14.04
N PRO A 895 -4.56 10.84 13.69
CA PRO A 895 -3.39 10.00 13.50
C PRO A 895 -2.40 10.59 12.48
N LEU A 896 -1.12 10.62 12.83
CA LEU A 896 -0.05 11.18 11.99
C LEU A 896 0.01 10.51 10.62
N GLY A 897 -0.25 9.20 10.57
CA GLY A 897 -0.35 8.42 9.33
C GLY A 897 -1.44 8.95 8.38
N ARG A 898 -2.57 9.44 8.91
CA ARG A 898 -3.66 10.02 8.11
C ARG A 898 -3.23 11.31 7.42
N ILE A 899 -2.62 12.21 8.17
CA ILE A 899 -2.10 13.49 7.64
C ILE A 899 -1.04 13.21 6.57
N THR A 900 -0.12 12.29 6.87
CA THR A 900 0.93 11.88 5.94
C THR A 900 0.37 11.27 4.66
N ASN A 901 -0.64 10.39 4.76
CA ASN A 901 -1.29 9.77 3.60
C ASN A 901 -1.97 10.81 2.69
N ARG A 902 -2.60 11.83 3.29
CA ARG A 902 -3.22 12.95 2.55
C ARG A 902 -2.19 13.76 1.76
N PHE A 903 -0.99 14.00 2.32
CA PHE A 903 0.07 14.76 1.63
C PHE A 903 0.97 13.93 0.69
N SER A 904 0.85 12.59 0.74
CA SER A 904 1.60 11.67 -0.11
C SER A 904 0.67 11.07 -1.18
N LYS A 905 -0.09 10.02 -0.83
CA LYS A 905 -0.89 9.23 -1.76
C LYS A 905 -2.03 10.03 -2.40
N ASP A 906 -2.78 10.80 -1.63
CA ASP A 906 -3.93 11.52 -2.19
C ASP A 906 -3.48 12.65 -3.13
N VAL A 907 -2.36 13.31 -2.83
CA VAL A 907 -1.72 14.28 -3.73
C VAL A 907 -1.27 13.59 -5.02
N GLN A 908 -0.69 12.39 -4.94
CA GLN A 908 -0.31 11.62 -6.12
C GLN A 908 -1.52 11.27 -7.00
N VAL A 909 -2.63 10.86 -6.39
CA VAL A 909 -3.90 10.59 -7.10
C VAL A 909 -4.40 11.85 -7.79
N LEU A 910 -4.35 13.00 -7.11
CA LEU A 910 -4.78 14.29 -7.66
C LEU A 910 -3.90 14.75 -8.83
N ASP A 911 -2.58 14.56 -8.73
CA ASP A 911 -1.59 15.01 -9.71
C ASP A 911 -1.61 14.19 -11.01
N SER A 912 -1.89 12.89 -10.91
CA SER A 912 -1.69 11.95 -12.02
C SER A 912 -2.91 11.10 -12.36
N ASP A 913 -3.50 10.41 -11.38
CA ASP A 913 -4.56 9.44 -11.64
C ASP A 913 -5.89 10.10 -12.03
N LEU A 914 -6.25 11.20 -11.36
CA LEU A 914 -7.51 11.91 -11.62
C LEU A 914 -7.55 12.51 -13.03
N GLY A 915 -6.46 13.15 -13.46
CA GLY A 915 -6.34 13.69 -14.81
C GLY A 915 -6.44 12.61 -15.89
N ASP A 916 -5.82 11.44 -15.66
CA ASP A 916 -5.93 10.30 -16.56
C ASP A 916 -7.35 9.71 -16.61
N ALA A 917 -8.03 9.60 -15.45
CA ALA A 917 -9.41 9.14 -15.37
C ALA A 917 -10.37 10.09 -16.11
N LEU A 918 -10.22 11.40 -15.92
CA LEU A 918 -11.00 12.43 -16.63
C LEU A 918 -10.80 12.32 -18.14
N ARG A 919 -9.55 12.18 -18.60
CA ARG A 919 -9.22 11.98 -20.01
C ARG A 919 -9.91 10.74 -20.59
N MET A 920 -9.81 9.61 -19.91
CA MET A 920 -10.45 8.36 -20.35
C MET A 920 -11.98 8.50 -20.41
N PHE A 921 -12.59 9.08 -19.38
CA PHE A 921 -14.03 9.29 -19.30
C PHE A 921 -14.54 10.17 -20.45
N THR A 922 -13.93 11.33 -20.69
CA THR A 922 -14.38 12.23 -21.76
C THR A 922 -14.11 11.67 -23.15
N MET A 923 -12.98 10.98 -23.34
CA MET A 923 -12.66 10.38 -24.63
C MET A 923 -13.66 9.27 -24.97
N MET A 924 -13.98 8.38 -24.02
CA MET A 924 -14.97 7.31 -24.22
C MET A 924 -16.38 7.88 -24.41
N SER A 925 -16.78 8.87 -23.60
CA SER A 925 -18.10 9.49 -23.71
C SER A 925 -18.27 10.22 -25.04
N SER A 926 -17.26 11.00 -25.46
CA SER A 926 -17.29 11.70 -26.74
C SER A 926 -17.29 10.73 -27.91
N MET A 927 -16.51 9.64 -27.85
CA MET A 927 -16.51 8.62 -28.90
C MET A 927 -17.89 7.95 -29.04
N ALA A 928 -18.55 7.63 -27.92
CA ALA A 928 -19.90 7.06 -27.93
C ALA A 928 -20.92 8.03 -28.55
N ILE A 929 -20.88 9.30 -28.16
CA ILE A 929 -21.76 10.34 -28.72
C ILE A 929 -21.50 10.53 -30.22
N SER A 930 -20.23 10.57 -30.63
CA SER A 930 -19.82 10.70 -32.03
C SER A 930 -20.30 9.54 -32.90
N ILE A 931 -20.19 8.30 -32.42
CA ILE A 931 -20.69 7.11 -33.13
C ILE A 931 -22.23 7.16 -33.22
N LEU A 932 -22.91 7.51 -32.14
CA LEU A 932 -24.38 7.63 -32.15
C LEU A 932 -24.86 8.72 -33.11
N ALA A 933 -24.19 9.86 -33.13
CA ALA A 933 -24.48 10.94 -34.09
C ALA A 933 -24.29 10.49 -35.54
N LEU A 934 -23.22 9.74 -35.83
CA LEU A 934 -22.97 9.17 -37.16
C LEU A 934 -24.07 8.19 -37.58
N VAL A 935 -24.47 7.28 -36.69
CA VAL A 935 -25.55 6.31 -36.95
C VAL A 935 -26.86 7.02 -37.23
N VAL A 936 -27.22 8.04 -36.43
CA VAL A 936 -28.44 8.83 -36.64
C VAL A 936 -28.41 9.59 -37.96
N ALA A 937 -27.27 10.17 -38.34
CA ALA A 937 -27.13 10.92 -39.58
C ALA A 937 -27.28 10.06 -40.84
N TYR A 938 -26.73 8.84 -40.84
CA TYR A 938 -26.78 7.95 -42.02
C TYR A 938 -28.00 7.02 -42.04
N PHE A 939 -28.56 6.64 -40.89
CA PHE A 939 -29.69 5.72 -40.77
C PHE A 939 -30.92 6.37 -40.10
N TYR A 940 -31.41 7.48 -40.65
CA TYR A 940 -32.59 8.18 -40.14
C TYR A 940 -33.87 7.31 -40.12
N TYR A 941 -33.92 6.26 -40.95
CA TYR A 941 -35.02 5.29 -40.97
C TYR A 941 -35.00 4.34 -39.75
N ALA A 942 -33.84 4.06 -39.16
CA ALA A 942 -33.72 3.20 -37.98
C ALA A 942 -34.14 3.94 -36.70
N SER A 943 -33.88 5.24 -36.61
CA SER A 943 -34.35 6.10 -35.51
C SER A 943 -35.87 6.31 -35.58
N THR A 944 -36.44 6.44 -36.78
CA THR A 944 -37.89 6.48 -36.96
C THR A 944 -38.55 5.13 -36.69
N LEU A 945 -37.98 3.97 -37.07
CA LEU A 945 -38.54 2.66 -36.70
C LEU A 945 -38.58 2.43 -35.17
N SER A 946 -37.59 2.92 -34.42
CA SER A 946 -37.65 2.89 -32.94
C SER A 946 -38.75 3.80 -32.40
N TYR A 947 -38.96 4.96 -33.03
CA TYR A 947 -40.06 5.87 -32.67
C TYR A 947 -41.44 5.26 -33.03
N SER A 948 -41.59 4.68 -34.22
CA SER A 948 -42.82 4.04 -34.73
C SER A 948 -43.16 2.75 -33.99
N SER A 949 -42.16 1.94 -33.61
CA SER A 949 -42.38 0.71 -32.82
C SER A 949 -42.73 1.03 -31.37
N CYS A 950 -42.13 2.08 -30.78
CA CYS A 950 -42.49 2.55 -29.44
C CYS A 950 -43.90 3.19 -29.43
N HIS A 951 -44.29 3.86 -30.52
CA HIS A 951 -45.63 4.42 -30.69
C HIS A 951 -46.69 3.34 -31.00
N SER A 952 -46.37 2.28 -31.74
CA SER A 952 -47.34 1.19 -32.00
C SER A 952 -47.55 0.28 -30.78
N LEU A 953 -46.52 0.06 -29.95
CA LEU A 953 -46.66 -0.63 -28.66
C LEU A 953 -47.43 0.19 -27.60
N SER A 954 -47.41 1.53 -27.70
CA SER A 954 -48.18 2.41 -26.81
C SER A 954 -49.64 2.58 -27.26
N CYS A 955 -49.93 2.47 -28.57
CA CYS A 955 -51.29 2.53 -29.10
C CYS A 955 -52.08 1.20 -29.00
N SER A 956 -51.48 0.10 -28.54
CA SER A 956 -52.18 -1.17 -28.28
C SER A 956 -52.71 -1.30 -26.84
N ARG A 957 -52.61 -0.26 -26.01
CA ARG A 957 -53.06 -0.25 -24.60
C ARG A 957 -54.00 0.91 -24.22
N TYR A 958 -54.66 1.52 -25.19
CA TYR A 958 -55.81 2.39 -24.95
C TYR A 958 -57.00 1.92 -25.76
#